data_AF-E0S4Q8-F1
#
_entry.id   AF-E0S4Q8-F1
#
_cell.length_a   1.000
_cell.length_b   1.000
_cell.length_c   1.000
_cell.angle_alpha   90.00
_cell.angle_beta   90.00
_cell.angle_gamma   90.00
#
_symmetry.space_group_name_H-M   'P 1'
#
loop_
_entity.id
_entity.type
_entity.pdbx_description
1 polymer ?
#
loop_
_entity_poly.entity_id
_entity_poly.type
_entity_poly.pdbx_seq_one_letter_code
_entity_poly.pdbx_strand_id
1 'polypeptide(L)'
;MSTKSIGKWETDAGRIVDFDKLGKFVYRNDIVNSFLDDPSKCFIIAAKGMGKTLLLSYKRFLLESDDSRSQLFIPNRHPYLSFVENITTTLSKEHINSLKDWEFCSRLWTFVIELCVISHADIDKKEFIDELPSRAEKHKEFLSDAISKKRSIDYIFNELIARGESTIQKIVNDCSNYVKEKYANLHQGMVIFFDRLDNALELSHDEIWTSIQVGLLEAAWNIMRTNPHTKVYLSIRQEAYASHRSRNSSAISSSVVKINYSPAELRTLVNHLVQYYEKVPTIEEFLGIDTFYNTIVYRDENVFEFMYRYSIGRPRDFVQICGELATKKDSYNTLKEKRKQLKLAVREVSSTSIIPSLFDEVRMLLKTLRTQELFDNFLKLIYSNIFTYDDLQDICKRFNEVNCVGECEMCRSDMHPFCDLYNMGLLGVVEKQPGEETITQKFKSPYEDFIHGLQGKYFLIHPALREYIKSLHNHKDKYRLDLGILVGDGLEWTEEDEKRFYINKWIREMQNPDYKQYCYSMFEQYVKGAPIAIKEENLLANGRVSLVDRKKKEAIKNYVLKGEFNMPKPITAFVSYAYDSPEHQENVISFVDMLLGMGIDATMDVKLKGKYPNIDEMMTYGLSLDKVIIVLSEEYKRKADEGVGGVWKEFQMIAADLEKHPLKYIFVSFDSLTNERSEKISPRRIGCRWIVDLEKGQNDNYSELISFITEKEEYDFRKVNPKSVQPGQKTIKPFGKK
;
A
#
# COMPACT_ATOMS: atom_id res chain seq x y z
N MET A 1 25.23 36.57 -7.67
CA MET A 1 24.39 37.29 -8.65
C MET A 1 23.03 36.63 -8.64
N SER A 2 21.98 37.36 -8.26
CA SER A 2 20.60 36.84 -8.18
C SER A 2 20.08 36.64 -9.62
N THR A 3 20.01 35.38 -10.06
CA THR A 3 19.26 34.98 -11.25
C THR A 3 17.77 35.07 -10.91
N LYS A 4 17.12 36.15 -11.35
CA LYS A 4 15.66 36.28 -11.23
C LYS A 4 15.01 35.13 -11.99
N SER A 5 14.20 34.32 -11.28
CA SER A 5 13.36 33.26 -11.85
C SER A 5 12.47 33.82 -12.97
N ILE A 6 12.28 33.05 -14.03
CA ILE A 6 11.54 33.46 -15.24
C ILE A 6 10.01 33.40 -15.04
N GLY A 7 9.53 32.78 -13.96
CA GLY A 7 8.10 32.73 -13.69
C GLY A 7 7.72 31.68 -12.66
N LYS A 8 6.43 31.65 -12.33
CA LYS A 8 5.81 30.67 -11.44
C LYS A 8 5.86 29.28 -12.09
N TRP A 9 6.18 28.25 -11.31
CA TRP A 9 6.06 26.86 -11.74
C TRP A 9 4.58 26.54 -11.98
N GLU A 10 4.19 26.29 -13.24
CA GLU A 10 2.80 26.12 -13.65
C GLU A 10 2.46 24.63 -13.84
N THR A 11 1.43 24.17 -13.15
CA THR A 11 0.98 22.77 -13.18
C THR A 11 -0.12 22.50 -14.22
N ASP A 12 -0.82 23.54 -14.66
CA ASP A 12 -1.87 23.43 -15.69
C ASP A 12 -1.34 23.90 -17.05
N ALA A 13 -1.20 22.94 -17.97
CA ALA A 13 -0.77 23.22 -19.33
C ALA A 13 -1.69 24.19 -20.06
N GLY A 14 -2.97 24.28 -19.69
CA GLY A 14 -3.93 25.23 -20.27
C GLY A 14 -3.64 26.69 -19.93
N ARG A 15 -2.78 26.97 -18.94
CA ARG A 15 -2.35 28.32 -18.55
C ARG A 15 -1.04 28.75 -19.19
N ILE A 16 -0.39 27.88 -19.97
CA ILE A 16 0.82 28.22 -20.71
C ILE A 16 0.40 28.98 -21.98
N VAL A 17 0.39 30.32 -21.88
CA VAL A 17 -0.15 31.20 -22.93
C VAL A 17 0.80 31.36 -24.14
N ASP A 18 2.11 31.14 -23.96
CA ASP A 18 3.11 31.32 -25.02
C ASP A 18 3.40 30.00 -25.76
N PHE A 19 2.67 29.74 -26.85
CA PHE A 19 2.86 28.54 -27.70
C PHE A 19 4.27 28.46 -28.31
N ASP A 20 4.90 29.59 -28.62
CA ASP A 20 6.28 29.67 -29.11
C ASP A 20 7.32 29.11 -28.11
N LYS A 21 6.95 29.02 -26.83
CA LYS A 21 7.80 28.48 -25.76
C LYS A 21 7.53 27.00 -25.46
N LEU A 22 6.48 26.39 -26.02
CA LEU A 22 6.14 24.98 -25.77
C LEU A 22 7.28 24.03 -26.14
N GLY A 23 8.00 24.31 -27.23
CA GLY A 23 9.17 23.51 -27.63
C GLY A 23 10.33 23.53 -26.62
N LYS A 24 10.40 24.55 -25.75
CA LYS A 24 11.37 24.63 -24.63
C LYS A 24 10.84 24.04 -23.33
N PHE A 25 9.56 23.69 -23.29
CA PHE A 25 8.91 23.15 -22.10
C PHE A 25 8.71 21.64 -22.22
N VAL A 26 8.45 21.13 -23.43
CA VAL A 26 8.28 19.70 -23.70
C VAL A 26 9.63 18.98 -23.66
N TYR A 27 9.75 18.04 -22.73
CA TYR A 27 10.82 17.04 -22.75
C TYR A 27 10.56 16.01 -23.86
N ARG A 28 11.57 15.71 -24.67
CA ARG A 28 11.47 14.79 -25.81
C ARG A 28 12.28 13.53 -25.54
N ASN A 29 11.60 12.38 -25.52
CA ASN A 29 12.18 11.04 -25.60
C ASN A 29 11.65 10.33 -26.86
N ASP A 30 12.06 9.09 -27.09
CA ASP A 30 11.65 8.33 -28.29
C ASP A 30 10.14 8.16 -28.40
N ILE A 31 9.45 7.97 -27.26
CA ILE A 31 7.99 7.83 -27.19
C ILE A 31 7.30 9.13 -27.59
N VAL A 32 7.74 10.26 -27.01
CA VAL A 32 7.21 11.59 -27.32
C VAL A 32 7.51 11.95 -28.78
N ASN A 33 8.70 11.68 -29.29
CA ASN A 33 9.06 11.93 -30.68
C ASN A 33 8.21 11.07 -31.64
N SER A 34 7.98 9.80 -31.30
CA SER A 34 7.06 8.95 -32.08
C SER A 34 5.67 9.59 -32.19
N PHE A 35 5.12 10.15 -31.12
CA PHE A 35 3.84 10.86 -31.20
C PHE A 35 3.93 12.17 -32.02
N LEU A 36 4.98 12.97 -31.83
CA LEU A 36 5.12 14.28 -32.45
C LEU A 36 5.42 14.21 -33.94
N ASP A 37 6.19 13.21 -34.39
CA ASP A 37 6.73 13.17 -35.74
C ASP A 37 5.96 12.18 -36.65
N ASP A 38 5.38 11.10 -36.10
CA ASP A 38 4.63 10.11 -36.88
C ASP A 38 3.14 10.52 -37.05
N PRO A 39 2.62 10.71 -38.28
CA PRO A 39 1.22 11.06 -38.53
C PRO A 39 0.23 9.91 -38.33
N SER A 40 0.70 8.67 -38.13
CA SER A 40 -0.13 7.51 -37.78
C SER A 40 -0.43 7.41 -36.28
N LYS A 41 0.36 8.09 -35.45
CA LYS A 41 0.23 8.14 -33.99
C LYS A 41 -0.73 9.27 -33.59
N CYS A 42 -2.00 8.92 -33.43
CA CYS A 42 -3.06 9.88 -33.15
C CYS A 42 -3.51 9.89 -31.69
N PHE A 43 -3.29 8.81 -30.94
CA PHE A 43 -3.90 8.62 -29.63
C PHE A 43 -2.88 8.60 -28.51
N ILE A 44 -3.01 9.52 -27.56
CA ILE A 44 -2.18 9.57 -26.35
C ILE A 44 -2.90 8.84 -25.21
N ILE A 45 -2.26 7.85 -24.62
CA ILE A 45 -2.78 7.14 -23.45
C ILE A 45 -1.85 7.41 -22.27
N ALA A 46 -2.38 7.98 -21.19
CA ALA A 46 -1.60 8.20 -19.96
C ALA A 46 -2.50 8.48 -18.75
N ALA A 47 -1.95 8.31 -17.54
CA ALA A 47 -2.57 8.80 -16.32
C ALA A 47 -2.67 10.34 -16.30
N LYS A 48 -3.49 10.89 -15.39
CA LYS A 48 -3.58 12.34 -15.16
C LYS A 48 -2.27 12.85 -14.54
N GLY A 49 -1.80 14.03 -14.97
CA GLY A 49 -0.49 14.58 -14.57
C GLY A 49 0.71 14.17 -15.44
N MET A 50 0.50 13.42 -16.52
CA MET A 50 1.56 12.93 -17.43
C MET A 50 1.92 13.85 -18.60
N GLY A 51 1.22 14.97 -18.76
CA GLY A 51 1.46 15.92 -19.85
C GLY A 51 0.64 15.68 -21.13
N LYS A 52 -0.48 14.95 -21.07
CA LYS A 52 -1.36 14.69 -22.23
C LYS A 52 -1.78 15.98 -22.96
N THR A 53 -2.39 16.92 -22.23
CA THR A 53 -2.82 18.23 -22.75
C THR A 53 -1.66 19.01 -23.37
N LEU A 54 -0.49 18.99 -22.72
CA LEU A 54 0.71 19.68 -23.19
C LEU A 54 1.17 19.11 -24.54
N LEU A 55 1.22 17.79 -24.68
CA LEU A 55 1.67 17.13 -25.91
C LEU A 55 0.67 17.28 -27.06
N LEU A 56 -0.63 17.19 -26.79
CA LEU A 56 -1.65 17.50 -27.81
C LEU A 56 -1.54 18.95 -28.29
N SER A 57 -1.39 19.89 -27.36
CA SER A 57 -1.23 21.31 -27.68
C SER A 57 0.04 21.56 -28.51
N TYR A 58 1.14 20.89 -28.18
CA TYR A 58 2.39 21.03 -28.92
C TYR A 58 2.34 20.38 -30.30
N LYS A 59 1.74 19.19 -30.44
CA LYS A 59 1.50 18.55 -31.75
C LYS A 59 0.66 19.46 -32.65
N ARG A 60 -0.39 20.09 -32.09
CA ARG A 60 -1.21 21.04 -32.82
C ARG A 60 -0.40 22.22 -33.32
N PHE A 61 0.39 22.84 -32.45
CA PHE A 61 1.27 23.95 -32.82
C PHE A 61 2.22 23.59 -33.96
N LEU A 62 2.83 22.39 -33.92
CA LEU A 62 3.72 21.92 -34.99
C LEU A 62 2.99 21.72 -36.32
N LEU A 63 1.75 21.23 -36.29
CA LEU A 63 0.94 21.03 -37.50
C LEU A 63 0.40 22.35 -38.07
N GLU A 64 0.08 23.33 -37.23
CA GLU A 64 -0.34 24.68 -37.67
C GLU A 64 0.84 25.49 -38.24
N SER A 65 2.05 25.27 -37.74
CA SER A 65 3.27 25.94 -38.22
C SER A 65 3.81 25.37 -39.54
N ASP A 66 3.30 24.21 -39.98
CA ASP A 66 3.66 23.59 -41.25
C ASP A 66 2.80 24.20 -42.39
N ASP A 67 3.29 25.29 -42.97
CA ASP A 67 2.66 26.07 -44.07
C ASP A 67 2.34 25.23 -45.33
N SER A 68 2.82 23.98 -45.42
CA SER A 68 2.58 23.09 -46.56
C SER A 68 1.17 22.47 -46.60
N ARG A 69 0.37 22.60 -45.53
CA ARG A 69 -0.91 21.90 -45.37
C ARG A 69 -2.11 22.85 -45.33
N SER A 70 -2.93 22.84 -46.39
CA SER A 70 -4.26 23.48 -46.38
C SER A 70 -5.25 22.63 -45.56
N GLN A 71 -5.13 22.66 -44.23
CA GLN A 71 -5.96 21.89 -43.30
C GLN A 71 -6.80 22.80 -42.40
N LEU A 72 -8.02 22.37 -42.11
CA LEU A 72 -8.91 23.03 -41.16
C LEU A 72 -8.77 22.39 -39.78
N PHE A 73 -8.38 23.18 -38.78
CA PHE A 73 -8.26 22.73 -37.40
C PHE A 73 -9.55 22.97 -36.61
N ILE A 74 -10.01 21.96 -35.87
CA ILE A 74 -11.18 21.99 -35.00
C ILE A 74 -10.72 21.74 -33.55
N PRO A 75 -10.91 22.71 -32.62
CA PRO A 75 -11.58 24.00 -32.80
C PRO A 75 -10.71 25.05 -33.50
N ASN A 76 -11.33 26.04 -34.16
CA ASN A 76 -10.64 27.06 -34.97
C ASN A 76 -10.06 28.23 -34.15
N ARG A 77 -10.34 28.29 -32.84
CA ARG A 77 -9.95 29.37 -31.93
C ARG A 77 -9.53 28.77 -30.59
N HIS A 78 -8.79 29.57 -29.81
CA HIS A 78 -8.45 29.25 -28.43
C HIS A 78 -9.71 28.97 -27.57
N PRO A 79 -9.71 27.97 -26.67
CA PRO A 79 -8.64 27.00 -26.43
C PRO A 79 -8.54 26.00 -27.58
N TYR A 80 -7.32 25.76 -28.04
CA TYR A 80 -6.98 24.96 -29.21
C TYR A 80 -7.27 23.45 -29.06
N LEU A 81 -8.10 23.05 -28.11
CA LEU A 81 -8.54 21.68 -27.89
C LEU A 81 -10.05 21.70 -27.65
N SER A 82 -10.77 20.74 -28.22
CA SER A 82 -12.16 20.52 -27.85
C SER A 82 -12.18 19.84 -26.48
N PHE A 83 -12.92 20.42 -25.53
CA PHE A 83 -13.18 19.84 -24.23
C PHE A 83 -14.66 19.51 -24.11
N VAL A 84 -14.97 18.39 -23.48
CA VAL A 84 -16.28 18.19 -22.85
C VAL A 84 -16.04 18.48 -21.38
N GLU A 85 -16.52 19.62 -20.91
CA GLU A 85 -16.24 20.08 -19.54
C GLU A 85 -17.32 19.60 -18.56
N ASN A 86 -18.58 19.49 -19.00
CA ASN A 86 -19.68 19.03 -18.17
C ASN A 86 -20.74 18.33 -19.02
N ILE A 87 -21.33 17.25 -18.50
CA ILE A 87 -22.65 16.77 -18.95
C ILE A 87 -23.69 17.60 -18.21
N THR A 88 -24.35 18.52 -18.89
CA THR A 88 -25.29 19.48 -18.27
C THR A 88 -26.64 18.87 -17.92
N THR A 89 -26.90 17.64 -18.36
CA THR A 89 -28.20 16.97 -18.25
C THR A 89 -28.17 15.85 -17.21
N THR A 90 -29.15 15.82 -16.31
CA THR A 90 -29.36 14.67 -15.41
C THR A 90 -29.77 13.44 -16.22
N LEU A 91 -28.91 12.42 -16.24
CA LEU A 91 -29.18 11.16 -16.95
C LEU A 91 -30.16 10.28 -16.18
N SER A 92 -31.12 9.69 -16.90
CA SER A 92 -32.02 8.66 -16.34
C SER A 92 -31.30 7.32 -16.20
N LYS A 93 -31.88 6.36 -15.47
CA LYS A 93 -31.28 5.02 -15.32
C LYS A 93 -31.18 4.29 -16.66
N GLU A 94 -32.15 4.48 -17.54
CA GLU A 94 -32.17 3.92 -18.88
C GLU A 94 -31.02 4.48 -19.71
N HIS A 95 -30.80 5.81 -19.67
CA HIS A 95 -29.64 6.44 -20.32
C HIS A 95 -28.32 5.88 -19.83
N ILE A 96 -28.14 5.80 -18.51
CA ILE A 96 -26.92 5.27 -17.90
C ILE A 96 -26.70 3.82 -18.35
N ASN A 97 -27.76 3.00 -18.42
CA ASN A 97 -27.65 1.62 -18.87
C ASN A 97 -27.24 1.50 -20.35
N SER A 98 -27.77 2.34 -21.24
CA SER A 98 -27.33 2.36 -22.65
C SER A 98 -25.90 2.88 -22.79
N LEU A 99 -25.50 3.89 -22.02
CA LEU A 99 -24.15 4.46 -22.04
C LEU A 99 -23.09 3.58 -21.35
N LYS A 100 -23.49 2.57 -20.58
CA LYS A 100 -22.58 1.51 -20.11
C LYS A 100 -22.09 0.61 -21.23
N ASP A 101 -22.82 0.54 -22.34
CA ASP A 101 -22.36 -0.17 -23.54
C ASP A 101 -21.40 0.71 -24.36
N TRP A 102 -20.15 0.28 -24.46
CA TRP A 102 -19.13 1.01 -25.22
C TRP A 102 -19.42 0.98 -26.73
N GLU A 103 -20.12 -0.04 -27.25
CA GLU A 103 -20.48 -0.12 -28.67
C GLU A 103 -21.52 0.95 -29.01
N PHE A 104 -22.54 1.11 -28.16
CA PHE A 104 -23.47 2.23 -28.25
C PHE A 104 -22.74 3.59 -28.17
N CYS A 105 -21.83 3.75 -27.20
CA CYS A 105 -21.03 4.98 -27.09
C CYS A 105 -20.18 5.24 -28.36
N SER A 106 -19.63 4.21 -29.00
CA SER A 106 -18.87 4.37 -30.23
C SER A 106 -19.75 4.86 -31.39
N ARG A 107 -20.96 4.33 -31.53
CA ARG A 107 -21.93 4.80 -32.54
C ARG A 107 -22.35 6.25 -32.29
N LEU A 108 -22.60 6.58 -31.03
CA LEU A 108 -22.93 7.92 -30.58
C LEU A 108 -21.82 8.92 -30.95
N TRP A 109 -20.58 8.63 -30.55
CA TRP A 109 -19.43 9.48 -30.86
C TRP A 109 -19.16 9.59 -32.35
N THR A 110 -19.36 8.51 -33.10
CA THR A 110 -19.20 8.52 -34.56
C THR A 110 -20.13 9.56 -35.18
N PHE A 111 -21.41 9.49 -34.83
CA PHE A 111 -22.42 10.42 -35.31
C PHE A 111 -22.13 11.87 -34.91
N VAL A 112 -21.72 12.11 -33.65
CA VAL A 112 -21.38 13.44 -33.14
C VAL A 112 -20.19 14.05 -33.89
N ILE A 113 -19.11 13.28 -34.09
CA ILE A 113 -17.92 13.77 -34.77
C ILE A 113 -18.20 14.02 -36.26
N GLU A 114 -18.95 13.13 -36.93
CA GLU A 114 -19.35 13.33 -38.33
C GLU A 114 -20.15 14.63 -38.49
N LEU A 115 -21.14 14.89 -37.62
CA LEU A 115 -21.90 16.15 -37.62
C LEU A 115 -20.99 17.36 -37.34
N CYS A 116 -20.02 17.23 -36.42
CA CYS A 116 -19.08 18.30 -36.14
C CYS A 116 -18.22 18.65 -37.37
N VAL A 117 -17.67 17.65 -38.05
CA VAL A 117 -16.91 17.83 -39.30
C VAL A 117 -17.80 18.46 -40.35
N ILE A 118 -19.01 17.94 -40.55
CA ILE A 118 -19.98 18.50 -41.50
C ILE A 118 -20.27 19.96 -41.16
N SER A 119 -20.46 20.33 -39.89
CA SER A 119 -20.74 21.72 -39.49
C SER A 119 -19.59 22.69 -39.84
N HIS A 120 -18.36 22.19 -39.95
CA HIS A 120 -17.16 22.95 -40.30
C HIS A 120 -16.81 22.90 -41.79
N ALA A 121 -17.32 21.90 -42.52
CA ALA A 121 -17.07 21.71 -43.93
C ALA A 121 -17.65 22.85 -44.78
N ASP A 122 -16.94 23.20 -45.85
CA ASP A 122 -17.43 24.15 -46.85
C ASP A 122 -18.38 23.44 -47.83
N ILE A 123 -19.59 23.14 -47.36
CA ILE A 123 -20.67 22.52 -48.15
C ILE A 123 -21.97 23.33 -47.96
N ASP A 124 -22.88 23.26 -48.94
CA ASP A 124 -24.19 23.87 -48.82
C ASP A 124 -25.04 23.13 -47.75
N LYS A 125 -25.22 23.79 -46.60
CA LYS A 125 -26.00 23.23 -45.48
C LYS A 125 -27.49 23.15 -45.80
N LYS A 126 -28.01 23.98 -46.71
CA LYS A 126 -29.42 23.92 -47.10
C LYS A 126 -29.66 22.70 -47.96
N GLU A 127 -28.79 22.47 -48.96
CA GLU A 127 -28.83 21.27 -49.79
C GLU A 127 -28.75 19.99 -48.92
N PHE A 128 -27.85 19.96 -47.94
CA PHE A 128 -27.76 18.84 -46.99
C PHE A 128 -29.11 18.56 -46.27
N ILE A 129 -29.86 19.60 -45.92
CA ILE A 129 -31.13 19.49 -45.20
C ILE A 129 -32.31 19.19 -46.15
N ASP A 130 -32.25 19.66 -47.39
CA ASP A 130 -33.30 19.45 -48.39
C ASP A 130 -33.25 18.04 -49.00
N GLU A 131 -32.08 17.39 -48.97
CA GLU A 131 -31.87 16.02 -49.45
C GLU A 131 -32.06 14.92 -48.38
N LEU A 132 -32.62 15.27 -47.21
CA LEU A 132 -32.83 14.31 -46.14
C LEU A 132 -33.78 13.17 -46.56
N PRO A 133 -33.45 11.90 -46.26
CA PRO A 133 -34.37 10.79 -46.51
C PRO A 133 -35.58 10.87 -45.57
N SER A 134 -36.72 10.31 -45.97
CA SER A 134 -37.99 10.41 -45.22
C SER A 134 -37.92 9.96 -43.75
N ARG A 135 -37.00 9.05 -43.41
CA ARG A 135 -36.75 8.64 -42.02
C ARG A 135 -36.04 9.73 -41.19
N ALA A 136 -35.10 10.46 -41.79
CA ALA A 136 -34.31 11.49 -41.15
C ALA A 136 -35.03 12.85 -41.12
N GLU A 137 -35.99 13.09 -42.04
CA GLU A 137 -36.80 14.32 -42.08
C GLU A 137 -37.50 14.60 -40.74
N LYS A 138 -37.87 13.56 -40.00
CA LYS A 138 -38.47 13.66 -38.66
C LYS A 138 -37.57 14.34 -37.63
N HIS A 139 -36.26 14.36 -37.88
CA HIS A 139 -35.23 14.93 -37.00
C HIS A 139 -34.55 16.16 -37.62
N LYS A 140 -35.16 16.75 -38.66
CA LYS A 140 -34.63 17.91 -39.41
C LYS A 140 -34.27 19.10 -38.55
N GLU A 141 -35.08 19.40 -37.54
CA GLU A 141 -34.83 20.52 -36.62
C GLU A 141 -33.50 20.34 -35.87
N PHE A 142 -33.25 19.14 -35.33
CA PHE A 142 -31.99 18.81 -34.67
C PHE A 142 -30.81 18.87 -35.63
N LEU A 143 -30.92 18.23 -36.81
CA LEU A 143 -29.84 18.21 -37.80
C LEU A 143 -29.49 19.62 -38.28
N SER A 144 -30.51 20.46 -38.53
CA SER A 144 -30.33 21.85 -38.92
C SER A 144 -29.59 22.64 -37.85
N ASP A 145 -29.97 22.52 -36.57
CA ASP A 145 -29.25 23.20 -35.49
C ASP A 145 -27.79 22.72 -35.34
N ALA A 146 -27.58 21.41 -35.47
CA ALA A 146 -26.26 20.77 -35.33
C ALA A 146 -25.25 21.21 -36.40
N ILE A 147 -25.69 21.52 -37.63
CA ILE A 147 -24.80 21.85 -38.76
C ILE A 147 -24.86 23.31 -39.25
N SER A 148 -25.89 24.08 -38.86
CA SER A 148 -26.13 25.44 -39.38
C SER A 148 -24.99 26.43 -39.08
N LYS A 149 -24.25 26.20 -38.00
CA LYS A 149 -23.07 26.98 -37.60
C LYS A 149 -21.93 26.01 -37.30
N LYS A 150 -20.71 26.51 -37.28
CA LYS A 150 -19.55 25.75 -36.78
C LYS A 150 -19.78 25.38 -35.31
N ARG A 151 -20.13 24.13 -35.02
CA ARG A 151 -20.47 23.65 -33.67
C ARG A 151 -19.33 22.81 -33.11
N SER A 152 -19.02 22.99 -31.82
CA SER A 152 -18.08 22.13 -31.11
C SER A 152 -18.65 20.72 -30.93
N ILE A 153 -17.75 19.74 -30.75
CA ILE A 153 -18.12 18.36 -30.41
C ILE A 153 -18.97 18.32 -29.13
N ASP A 154 -18.57 19.09 -28.12
CA ASP A 154 -19.27 19.20 -26.83
C ASP A 154 -20.72 19.68 -26.98
N TYR A 155 -20.96 20.71 -27.81
CA TYR A 155 -22.30 21.22 -28.04
C TYR A 155 -23.23 20.16 -28.63
N ILE A 156 -22.78 19.49 -29.70
CA ILE A 156 -23.58 18.47 -30.39
C ILE A 156 -23.84 17.28 -29.46
N PHE A 157 -22.83 16.87 -28.69
CA PHE A 157 -22.95 15.80 -27.71
C PHE A 157 -23.97 16.14 -26.62
N ASN A 158 -23.86 17.31 -25.99
CA ASN A 158 -24.76 17.75 -24.93
C ASN A 158 -26.20 17.95 -25.43
N GLU A 159 -26.39 18.51 -26.62
CA GLU A 159 -27.72 18.59 -27.24
C GLU A 159 -28.32 17.20 -27.40
N LEU A 160 -27.57 16.26 -27.97
CA LEU A 160 -28.10 14.94 -28.21
C LEU A 160 -28.40 14.18 -26.90
N ILE A 161 -27.52 14.27 -25.90
CA ILE A 161 -27.72 13.67 -24.57
C ILE A 161 -28.83 14.37 -23.75
N ALA A 162 -29.16 15.63 -24.03
CA ALA A 162 -30.28 16.31 -23.39
C ALA A 162 -31.65 15.68 -23.72
N ARG A 163 -31.73 14.82 -24.75
CA ARG A 163 -32.94 14.14 -25.21
C ARG A 163 -33.09 12.79 -24.51
N GLY A 164 -34.32 12.24 -24.49
CA GLY A 164 -34.59 10.91 -23.93
C GLY A 164 -33.89 9.76 -24.68
N GLU A 165 -33.65 8.64 -23.99
CA GLU A 165 -32.82 7.53 -24.48
C GLU A 165 -33.36 6.97 -25.81
N SER A 166 -34.67 6.71 -25.85
CA SER A 166 -35.35 6.23 -27.05
C SER A 166 -35.28 7.23 -28.22
N THR A 167 -35.22 8.53 -27.93
CA THR A 167 -35.10 9.58 -28.93
C THR A 167 -33.69 9.63 -29.50
N ILE A 168 -32.67 9.55 -28.65
CA ILE A 168 -31.26 9.45 -29.06
C ILE A 168 -31.09 8.27 -30.03
N GLN A 169 -31.58 7.10 -29.63
CA GLN A 169 -31.41 5.89 -30.42
C GLN A 169 -32.13 5.99 -31.77
N LYS A 170 -33.32 6.61 -31.81
CA LYS A 170 -34.04 6.91 -33.07
C LYS A 170 -33.26 7.88 -33.96
N ILE A 171 -32.80 9.01 -33.42
CA ILE A 171 -32.02 9.99 -34.18
C ILE A 171 -30.79 9.34 -34.81
N VAL A 172 -30.00 8.61 -34.00
CA VAL A 172 -28.80 7.94 -34.48
C VAL A 172 -29.15 6.90 -35.54
N ASN A 173 -30.15 6.03 -35.31
CA ASN A 173 -30.54 4.99 -36.27
C ASN A 173 -31.07 5.57 -37.60
N ASP A 174 -31.89 6.61 -37.54
CA ASP A 174 -32.54 7.19 -38.72
C ASP A 174 -31.57 8.02 -39.56
N CYS A 175 -30.59 8.69 -38.93
CA CYS A 175 -29.73 9.67 -39.58
C CYS A 175 -28.32 9.16 -39.94
N SER A 176 -27.76 8.19 -39.19
CA SER A 176 -26.33 7.82 -39.30
C SER A 176 -25.88 7.48 -40.71
N ASN A 177 -26.66 6.71 -41.47
CA ASN A 177 -26.26 6.30 -42.82
C ASN A 177 -26.14 7.49 -43.78
N TYR A 178 -27.08 8.44 -43.70
CA TYR A 178 -27.07 9.64 -44.53
C TYR A 178 -25.92 10.58 -44.14
N VAL A 179 -25.76 10.81 -42.83
CA VAL A 179 -24.67 11.63 -42.30
C VAL A 179 -23.31 11.05 -42.69
N LYS A 180 -23.13 9.74 -42.54
CA LYS A 180 -21.91 9.01 -42.93
C LYS A 180 -21.61 9.12 -44.42
N GLU A 181 -22.62 9.00 -45.28
CA GLU A 181 -22.46 9.15 -46.73
C GLU A 181 -21.96 10.55 -47.09
N LYS A 182 -22.60 11.59 -46.55
CA LYS A 182 -22.18 12.98 -46.76
C LYS A 182 -20.79 13.25 -46.21
N TYR A 183 -20.47 12.71 -45.03
CA TYR A 183 -19.16 12.80 -44.41
C TYR A 183 -18.05 12.11 -45.23
N ALA A 184 -18.31 10.92 -45.77
CA ALA A 184 -17.34 10.15 -46.55
C ALA A 184 -16.95 10.86 -47.86
N ASN A 185 -17.86 11.67 -48.42
CA ASN A 185 -17.64 12.45 -49.64
C ASN A 185 -16.93 13.81 -49.40
N LEU A 186 -16.53 14.12 -48.16
CA LEU A 186 -15.77 15.34 -47.88
C LEU A 186 -14.29 15.18 -48.24
N HIS A 187 -13.79 16.06 -49.12
CA HIS A 187 -12.38 16.07 -49.54
C HIS A 187 -11.52 17.12 -48.82
N GLN A 188 -12.14 17.98 -48.01
CA GLN A 188 -11.43 18.99 -47.23
C GLN A 188 -10.61 18.32 -46.11
N GLY A 189 -9.32 18.64 -46.04
CA GLY A 189 -8.45 18.15 -44.95
C GLY A 189 -8.86 18.76 -43.60
N MET A 190 -9.22 17.93 -42.64
CA MET A 190 -9.65 18.37 -41.30
C MET A 190 -8.86 17.67 -40.20
N VAL A 191 -8.49 18.42 -39.17
CA VAL A 191 -7.77 17.91 -38.00
C VAL A 191 -8.53 18.30 -36.73
N ILE A 192 -8.91 17.30 -35.96
CA ILE A 192 -9.65 17.44 -34.72
C ILE A 192 -8.72 17.16 -33.56
N PHE A 193 -8.74 18.03 -32.55
CA PHE A 193 -8.07 17.80 -31.28
C PHE A 193 -9.09 17.70 -30.15
N PHE A 194 -9.01 16.64 -29.37
CA PHE A 194 -9.97 16.35 -28.31
C PHE A 194 -9.27 15.90 -27.02
N ASP A 195 -9.60 16.53 -25.89
CA ASP A 195 -8.95 16.25 -24.60
C ASP A 195 -9.95 16.36 -23.44
N ARG A 196 -9.57 15.86 -22.26
CA ARG A 196 -10.24 16.05 -20.97
C ARG A 196 -11.70 15.54 -20.86
N LEU A 197 -12.13 14.59 -21.67
CA LEU A 197 -13.47 13.97 -21.53
C LEU A 197 -13.68 13.32 -20.16
N ASP A 198 -12.60 12.80 -19.57
CA ASP A 198 -12.60 12.19 -18.25
C ASP A 198 -13.08 13.15 -17.15
N ASN A 199 -12.72 14.43 -17.23
CA ASN A 199 -13.11 15.42 -16.21
C ASN A 199 -14.62 15.66 -16.15
N ALA A 200 -15.32 15.65 -17.30
CA ALA A 200 -16.78 15.85 -17.33
C ALA A 200 -17.58 14.73 -16.66
N LEU A 201 -16.95 13.57 -16.47
CA LEU A 201 -17.58 12.36 -15.95
C LEU A 201 -17.26 12.14 -14.47
N GLU A 202 -16.23 12.80 -13.91
CA GLU A 202 -15.68 12.59 -12.56
C GLU A 202 -16.65 12.91 -11.40
N LEU A 203 -17.72 13.68 -11.64
CA LEU A 203 -18.62 14.17 -10.57
C LEU A 203 -20.04 13.61 -10.62
N SER A 204 -20.47 13.05 -11.75
CA SER A 204 -21.89 12.82 -12.00
C SER A 204 -22.23 11.38 -12.37
N HIS A 205 -21.34 10.65 -13.06
CA HIS A 205 -21.68 9.38 -13.71
C HIS A 205 -20.50 8.39 -13.78
N ASP A 206 -20.00 7.95 -12.63
CA ASP A 206 -18.87 7.02 -12.52
C ASP A 206 -19.10 5.72 -13.32
N GLU A 207 -20.35 5.26 -13.43
CA GLU A 207 -20.65 3.96 -14.04
C GLU A 207 -20.51 3.93 -15.57
N ILE A 208 -20.47 5.10 -16.23
CA ILE A 208 -20.31 5.22 -17.69
C ILE A 208 -18.92 5.76 -18.08
N TRP A 209 -18.09 6.12 -17.09
CA TRP A 209 -16.79 6.77 -17.26
C TRP A 209 -15.86 6.02 -18.22
N THR A 210 -15.79 4.69 -18.07
CA THR A 210 -14.96 3.82 -18.91
C THR A 210 -15.55 3.68 -20.31
N SER A 211 -16.84 3.35 -20.41
CA SER A 211 -17.50 3.02 -21.68
C SER A 211 -17.55 4.20 -22.64
N ILE A 212 -17.77 5.42 -22.14
CA ILE A 212 -17.77 6.63 -22.95
C ILE A 212 -16.39 6.90 -23.56
N GLN A 213 -15.31 6.75 -22.78
CA GLN A 213 -13.94 6.96 -23.26
C GLN A 213 -13.53 5.89 -24.28
N VAL A 214 -13.84 4.62 -24.00
CA VAL A 214 -13.58 3.51 -24.93
C VAL A 214 -14.37 3.68 -26.22
N GLY A 215 -15.64 4.08 -26.13
CA GLY A 215 -16.48 4.36 -27.30
C GLY A 215 -15.91 5.48 -28.17
N LEU A 216 -15.41 6.56 -27.55
CA LEU A 216 -14.76 7.66 -28.28
C LEU A 216 -13.51 7.19 -29.04
N LEU A 217 -12.66 6.39 -28.38
CA LEU A 217 -11.44 5.86 -29.00
C LEU A 217 -11.76 5.03 -30.27
N GLU A 218 -12.75 4.15 -30.17
CA GLU A 218 -13.23 3.35 -31.31
C GLU A 218 -13.84 4.22 -32.41
N ALA A 219 -14.66 5.20 -32.03
CA ALA A 219 -15.28 6.12 -32.98
C ALA A 219 -14.23 6.91 -33.76
N ALA A 220 -13.26 7.52 -33.08
CA ALA A 220 -12.19 8.29 -33.71
C ALA A 220 -11.38 7.44 -34.69
N TRP A 221 -11.07 6.20 -34.33
CA TRP A 221 -10.36 5.27 -35.22
C TRP A 221 -11.20 4.91 -36.46
N ASN A 222 -12.48 4.62 -36.28
CA ASN A 222 -13.41 4.29 -37.38
C ASN A 222 -13.61 5.46 -38.35
N ILE A 223 -13.65 6.69 -37.85
CA ILE A 223 -13.79 7.92 -38.64
C ILE A 223 -12.57 8.13 -39.54
N MET A 224 -11.36 8.04 -38.99
CA MET A 224 -10.12 8.19 -39.76
C MET A 224 -9.95 7.13 -40.85
N ARG A 225 -10.60 5.97 -40.71
CA ARG A 225 -10.67 4.93 -41.75
C ARG A 225 -11.74 5.20 -42.80
N THR A 226 -12.86 5.79 -42.39
CA THR A 226 -13.97 6.12 -43.27
C THR A 226 -13.59 7.27 -44.20
N ASN A 227 -12.91 8.29 -43.68
CA ASN A 227 -12.40 9.41 -44.48
C ASN A 227 -10.94 9.75 -44.11
N PRO A 228 -9.96 9.40 -44.97
CA PRO A 228 -8.54 9.68 -44.73
C PRO A 228 -8.18 11.18 -44.63
N HIS A 229 -9.03 12.08 -45.13
CA HIS A 229 -8.85 13.52 -45.01
C HIS A 229 -9.15 14.06 -43.61
N THR A 230 -9.80 13.26 -42.75
CA THR A 230 -10.02 13.62 -41.35
C THR A 230 -9.00 12.93 -40.46
N LYS A 231 -8.33 13.70 -39.60
CA LYS A 231 -7.46 13.19 -38.52
C LYS A 231 -8.01 13.60 -37.16
N VAL A 232 -8.04 12.66 -36.23
CA VAL A 232 -8.53 12.88 -34.87
C VAL A 232 -7.40 12.57 -33.89
N TYR A 233 -6.86 13.61 -33.26
CA TYR A 233 -5.91 13.50 -32.16
C TYR A 233 -6.66 13.58 -30.84
N LEU A 234 -6.47 12.58 -29.99
CA LEU A 234 -7.17 12.54 -28.69
C LEU A 234 -6.31 11.97 -27.57
N SER A 235 -6.71 12.31 -26.34
CA SER A 235 -6.14 11.76 -25.12
C SER A 235 -7.16 10.90 -24.38
N ILE A 236 -6.74 9.75 -23.87
CA ILE A 236 -7.55 8.84 -23.05
C ILE A 236 -6.80 8.50 -21.76
N ARG A 237 -7.54 8.33 -20.66
CA ARG A 237 -6.96 7.86 -19.40
C ARG A 237 -6.48 6.42 -19.53
N GLN A 238 -5.30 6.13 -18.98
CA GLN A 238 -4.72 4.78 -18.99
C GLN A 238 -5.69 3.74 -18.41
N GLU A 239 -6.42 4.10 -17.36
CA GLU A 239 -7.39 3.23 -16.67
C GLU A 239 -8.59 2.84 -17.56
N ALA A 240 -9.04 3.77 -18.41
CA ALA A 240 -10.09 3.48 -19.40
C ALA A 240 -9.57 2.57 -20.52
N TYR A 241 -8.36 2.85 -21.03
CA TYR A 241 -7.73 2.05 -22.07
C TYR A 241 -7.40 0.62 -21.60
N ALA A 242 -6.97 0.45 -20.35
CA ALA A 242 -6.72 -0.86 -19.74
C ALA A 242 -7.96 -1.78 -19.77
N SER A 243 -9.15 -1.18 -19.69
CA SER A 243 -10.44 -1.87 -19.72
C SER A 243 -10.95 -2.12 -21.14
N HIS A 244 -10.28 -1.62 -22.18
CA HIS A 244 -10.69 -1.79 -23.58
C HIS A 244 -10.57 -3.25 -24.01
N ARG A 245 -11.68 -3.82 -24.48
CA ARG A 245 -11.74 -5.17 -25.05
C ARG A 245 -12.54 -5.11 -26.35
N SER A 246 -11.86 -5.14 -27.49
CA SER A 246 -12.52 -5.15 -28.80
C SER A 246 -11.75 -5.97 -29.83
N ARG A 247 -12.42 -6.31 -30.94
CA ARG A 247 -11.77 -6.98 -32.09
C ARG A 247 -10.73 -6.08 -32.77
N ASN A 248 -10.87 -4.76 -32.61
CA ASN A 248 -9.99 -3.76 -33.23
C ASN A 248 -8.81 -3.37 -32.32
N SER A 249 -8.72 -3.88 -31.08
CA SER A 249 -7.70 -3.46 -30.11
C SER A 249 -6.27 -3.55 -30.66
N SER A 250 -5.95 -4.61 -31.44
CA SER A 250 -4.63 -4.74 -32.08
C SER A 250 -4.38 -3.75 -33.22
N ALA A 251 -5.42 -3.27 -33.89
CA ALA A 251 -5.27 -2.27 -34.95
C ALA A 251 -5.20 -0.86 -34.36
N ILE A 252 -6.01 -0.57 -33.34
CA ILE A 252 -5.98 0.69 -32.61
C ILE A 252 -4.65 0.88 -31.88
N SER A 253 -4.06 -0.18 -31.31
CA SER A 253 -2.76 -0.11 -30.63
C SER A 253 -1.64 0.41 -31.53
N SER A 254 -1.73 0.22 -32.86
CA SER A 254 -0.76 0.77 -33.81
C SER A 254 -0.77 2.30 -33.89
N SER A 255 -1.92 2.95 -33.62
CA SER A 255 -2.09 4.41 -33.59
C SER A 255 -1.93 5.01 -32.19
N VAL A 256 -1.71 4.17 -31.18
CA VAL A 256 -1.58 4.54 -29.77
C VAL A 256 -0.12 4.80 -29.41
N VAL A 257 0.09 5.83 -28.59
CA VAL A 257 1.31 6.09 -27.85
C VAL A 257 0.97 6.14 -26.36
N LYS A 258 1.55 5.20 -25.60
CA LYS A 258 1.46 5.18 -24.13
C LYS A 258 2.61 5.99 -23.57
N ILE A 259 2.31 7.05 -22.82
CA ILE A 259 3.36 7.87 -22.19
C ILE A 259 3.72 7.23 -20.85
N ASN A 260 5.00 6.92 -20.70
CA ASN A 260 5.63 6.58 -19.44
C ASN A 260 6.99 7.29 -19.35
N TYR A 261 7.51 7.39 -18.13
CA TYR A 261 8.84 7.91 -17.88
C TYR A 261 9.52 7.01 -16.84
N SER A 262 10.72 6.54 -17.17
CA SER A 262 11.61 5.92 -16.20
C SER A 262 12.10 6.95 -15.16
N PRO A 263 12.62 6.52 -13.99
CA PRO A 263 13.20 7.45 -13.01
C PRO A 263 14.32 8.33 -13.60
N ALA A 264 15.14 7.78 -14.50
CA ALA A 264 16.20 8.52 -15.18
C ALA A 264 15.64 9.60 -16.14
N GLU A 265 14.58 9.28 -16.88
CA GLU A 265 13.91 10.25 -17.75
C GLU A 265 13.20 11.33 -16.94
N LEU A 266 12.56 10.98 -15.82
CA LEU A 266 11.97 11.95 -14.90
C LEU A 266 13.03 12.91 -14.35
N ARG A 267 14.21 12.42 -13.98
CA ARG A 267 15.33 13.28 -13.55
C ARG A 267 15.74 14.26 -14.64
N THR A 268 15.85 13.77 -15.87
CA THR A 268 16.21 14.60 -17.03
C THR A 268 15.14 15.64 -17.33
N LEU A 269 13.86 15.24 -17.26
CA LEU A 269 12.71 16.14 -17.41
C LEU A 269 12.71 17.22 -16.32
N VAL A 270 12.94 16.86 -15.06
CA VAL A 270 13.01 17.82 -13.95
C VAL A 270 14.17 18.80 -14.17
N ASN A 271 15.35 18.31 -14.54
CA ASN A 271 16.50 19.18 -14.85
C ASN A 271 16.19 20.13 -16.02
N HIS A 272 15.48 19.67 -17.04
CA HIS A 272 15.01 20.51 -18.13
C HIS A 272 14.08 21.64 -17.65
N LEU A 273 13.12 21.32 -16.78
CA LEU A 273 12.22 22.32 -16.18
C LEU A 273 12.95 23.29 -15.24
N VAL A 274 13.90 22.80 -14.44
CA VAL A 274 14.76 23.63 -13.59
C VAL A 274 15.58 24.60 -14.43
N GLN A 275 16.19 24.13 -15.53
CA GLN A 275 16.93 24.98 -16.46
C GLN A 275 16.01 26.04 -17.09
N TYR A 276 14.76 25.69 -17.39
CA TYR A 276 13.78 26.62 -17.92
C TYR A 276 13.40 27.71 -16.91
N TYR A 277 12.96 27.35 -15.69
CA TYR A 277 12.42 28.26 -14.69
C TYR A 277 13.49 29.01 -13.89
N GLU A 278 14.57 28.32 -13.51
CA GLU A 278 15.54 28.76 -12.50
C GLU A 278 16.92 29.09 -13.09
N LYS A 279 17.14 28.79 -14.38
CA LYS A 279 18.39 29.07 -15.12
C LYS A 279 19.62 28.35 -14.58
N VAL A 280 19.42 27.18 -13.99
CA VAL A 280 20.47 26.28 -13.53
C VAL A 280 20.24 24.87 -14.08
N PRO A 281 21.29 24.11 -14.41
CA PRO A 281 21.19 22.88 -15.19
C PRO A 281 20.62 21.69 -14.44
N THR A 282 20.73 21.68 -13.10
CA THR A 282 20.41 20.50 -12.28
C THR A 282 19.58 20.85 -11.05
N ILE A 283 18.79 19.88 -10.59
CA ILE A 283 18.04 19.98 -9.34
C ILE A 283 18.96 20.21 -8.13
N GLU A 284 20.15 19.60 -8.12
CA GLU A 284 21.16 19.78 -7.08
C GLU A 284 21.65 21.23 -7.00
N GLU A 285 21.96 21.86 -8.14
CA GLU A 285 22.37 23.28 -8.20
C GLU A 285 21.21 24.21 -7.81
N PHE A 286 19.99 23.89 -8.23
CA PHE A 286 18.79 24.64 -7.85
C PHE A 286 18.56 24.65 -6.35
N LEU A 287 18.72 23.51 -5.69
CA LEU A 287 18.56 23.41 -4.24
C LEU A 287 19.83 23.81 -3.48
N GLY A 288 20.99 23.81 -4.11
CA GLY A 288 22.30 23.99 -3.46
C GLY A 288 22.63 22.86 -2.47
N ILE A 289 22.07 21.66 -2.69
CA ILE A 289 22.29 20.45 -1.88
C ILE A 289 22.18 19.21 -2.77
N ASP A 290 23.03 18.21 -2.49
CA ASP A 290 23.04 16.94 -3.24
C ASP A 290 22.30 15.82 -2.50
N THR A 291 22.22 15.92 -1.16
CA THR A 291 21.67 14.86 -0.31
C THR A 291 20.77 15.36 0.82
N PHE A 292 19.81 14.51 1.20
CA PHE A 292 19.06 14.59 2.45
C PHE A 292 19.49 13.47 3.39
N TYR A 293 19.84 13.82 4.63
CA TYR A 293 20.12 12.81 5.66
C TYR A 293 18.84 12.06 6.03
N ASN A 294 18.80 10.75 5.82
CA ASN A 294 17.67 9.89 6.14
C ASN A 294 17.74 9.38 7.59
N THR A 295 16.72 9.69 8.39
CA THR A 295 16.68 9.34 9.82
C THR A 295 16.18 7.94 10.11
N ILE A 296 15.77 7.17 9.09
CA ILE A 296 15.30 5.79 9.24
C ILE A 296 16.47 4.83 9.08
N VAL A 297 17.32 5.09 8.08
CA VAL A 297 18.52 4.28 7.79
C VAL A 297 19.83 4.93 8.22
N TYR A 298 19.79 6.18 8.72
CA TYR A 298 20.96 6.98 9.15
C TYR A 298 22.04 7.12 8.07
N ARG A 299 21.60 7.30 6.82
CA ARG A 299 22.47 7.49 5.65
C ARG A 299 21.98 8.66 4.81
N ASP A 300 22.88 9.26 4.04
CA ASP A 300 22.53 10.28 3.06
C ASP A 300 21.83 9.64 1.86
N GLU A 301 20.80 10.32 1.38
CA GLU A 301 19.99 9.94 0.23
C GLU A 301 20.05 11.07 -0.79
N ASN A 302 20.23 10.78 -2.08
CA ASN A 302 20.25 11.81 -3.12
C ASN A 302 18.92 12.59 -3.13
N VAL A 303 18.99 13.90 -3.40
CA VAL A 303 17.82 14.79 -3.38
C VAL A 303 16.73 14.38 -4.35
N PHE A 304 17.08 13.95 -5.56
CA PHE A 304 16.11 13.51 -6.56
C PHE A 304 15.47 12.18 -6.15
N GLU A 305 16.25 11.19 -5.71
CA GLU A 305 15.73 9.91 -5.23
C GLU A 305 14.77 10.10 -4.05
N PHE A 306 15.11 11.01 -3.12
CA PHE A 306 14.21 11.38 -2.04
C PHE A 306 12.92 12.00 -2.57
N MET A 307 12.98 12.94 -3.51
CA MET A 307 11.79 13.53 -4.11
C MET A 307 10.95 12.49 -4.86
N TYR A 308 11.58 11.56 -5.59
CA TYR A 308 10.92 10.50 -6.33
C TYR A 308 10.13 9.58 -5.40
N ARG A 309 10.73 9.10 -4.28
CA ARG A 309 10.02 8.27 -3.28
C ARG A 309 8.82 8.96 -2.62
N TYR A 310 8.79 10.29 -2.62
CA TYR A 310 7.70 11.10 -2.08
C TYR A 310 6.73 11.62 -3.18
N SER A 311 6.96 11.25 -4.44
CA SER A 311 6.05 11.44 -5.57
C SER A 311 5.32 10.13 -5.89
N ILE A 312 4.38 10.15 -6.84
CA ILE A 312 3.80 8.93 -7.42
C ILE A 312 4.36 8.66 -8.83
N GLY A 313 5.53 9.22 -9.14
CA GLY A 313 6.23 8.99 -10.41
C GLY A 313 5.66 9.75 -11.60
N ARG A 314 5.02 10.91 -11.39
CA ARG A 314 4.45 11.74 -12.47
C ARG A 314 5.15 13.09 -12.61
N PRO A 315 5.31 13.65 -13.83
CA PRO A 315 5.90 14.97 -14.02
C PRO A 315 5.23 16.08 -13.20
N ARG A 316 3.89 16.05 -13.08
CA ARG A 316 3.12 17.04 -12.29
C ARG A 316 3.55 17.10 -10.82
N ASP A 317 3.88 15.97 -10.22
CA ASP A 317 4.30 15.88 -8.82
C ASP A 317 5.58 16.69 -8.62
N PHE A 318 6.55 16.54 -9.53
CA PHE A 318 7.81 17.27 -9.47
C PHE A 318 7.63 18.76 -9.71
N VAL A 319 6.71 19.17 -10.60
CA VAL A 319 6.37 20.59 -10.79
C VAL A 319 5.80 21.19 -9.50
N GLN A 320 4.91 20.48 -8.81
CA GLN A 320 4.35 20.91 -7.53
C GLN A 320 5.45 21.02 -6.45
N ILE A 321 6.27 19.98 -6.31
CA ILE A 321 7.37 19.96 -5.33
C ILE A 321 8.37 21.08 -5.63
N CYS A 322 8.86 21.20 -6.86
CA CYS A 322 9.84 22.22 -7.22
C CYS A 322 9.26 23.63 -7.11
N GLY A 323 7.98 23.83 -7.44
CA GLY A 323 7.29 25.09 -7.24
C GLY A 323 7.30 25.54 -5.78
N GLU A 324 7.02 24.63 -4.85
CA GLU A 324 7.09 24.94 -3.42
C GLU A 324 8.54 25.19 -2.96
N LEU A 325 9.49 24.35 -3.39
CA LEU A 325 10.91 24.50 -3.04
C LEU A 325 11.50 25.82 -3.54
N ALA A 326 11.08 26.29 -4.72
CA ALA A 326 11.52 27.55 -5.29
C ALA A 326 11.17 28.75 -4.39
N THR A 327 10.04 28.69 -3.66
CA THR A 327 9.65 29.75 -2.72
C THR A 327 10.45 29.73 -1.42
N LYS A 328 11.04 28.59 -1.05
CA LYS A 328 11.68 28.35 0.25
C LYS A 328 13.21 28.31 0.17
N LYS A 329 13.81 28.01 -1.00
CA LYS A 329 15.26 27.68 -1.14
C LYS A 329 16.26 28.71 -0.61
N ASP A 330 15.92 30.00 -0.63
CA ASP A 330 16.84 31.10 -0.30
C ASP A 330 16.66 31.63 1.14
N SER A 331 15.74 31.06 1.91
CA SER A 331 15.27 31.62 3.19
C SER A 331 16.07 31.18 4.43
N TYR A 332 17.30 30.68 4.28
CA TYR A 332 18.01 29.98 5.37
C TYR A 332 19.46 30.42 5.58
N ASN A 333 19.83 30.61 6.85
CA ASN A 333 21.16 31.04 7.27
C ASN A 333 22.19 29.90 7.38
N THR A 334 21.75 28.64 7.52
CA THR A 334 22.65 27.49 7.66
C THR A 334 22.24 26.35 6.75
N LEU A 335 23.22 25.58 6.26
CA LEU A 335 22.98 24.42 5.41
C LEU A 335 22.13 23.35 6.11
N LYS A 336 22.32 23.17 7.42
CA LYS A 336 21.56 22.22 8.24
C LYS A 336 20.08 22.58 8.29
N GLU A 337 19.77 23.86 8.52
CA GLU A 337 18.37 24.32 8.53
C GLU A 337 17.76 24.25 7.14
N LYS A 338 18.50 24.65 6.10
CA LYS A 338 18.09 24.51 4.71
C LYS A 338 17.71 23.08 4.35
N ARG A 339 18.59 22.11 4.64
CA ARG A 339 18.32 20.67 4.40
C ARG A 339 17.06 20.21 5.14
N LYS A 340 16.90 20.59 6.41
CA LYS A 340 15.75 20.20 7.23
C LYS A 340 14.44 20.76 6.64
N GLN A 341 14.42 22.04 6.28
CA GLN A 341 13.21 22.72 5.84
C GLN A 341 12.79 22.32 4.42
N LEU A 342 13.74 22.17 3.49
CA LEU A 342 13.44 21.64 2.15
C LEU A 342 12.92 20.21 2.22
N LYS A 343 13.51 19.37 3.08
CA LYS A 343 13.01 18.01 3.32
C LYS A 343 11.58 17.98 3.86
N LEU A 344 11.23 18.92 4.75
CA LEU A 344 9.87 19.05 5.26
C LEU A 344 8.91 19.53 4.17
N ALA A 345 9.33 20.49 3.33
CA ALA A 345 8.52 21.00 2.23
C ALA A 345 8.16 19.92 1.20
N VAL A 346 9.11 19.05 0.82
CA VAL A 346 8.82 17.90 -0.06
C VAL A 346 7.71 17.04 0.54
N ARG A 347 7.84 16.68 1.83
CA ARG A 347 6.87 15.82 2.52
C ARG A 347 5.49 16.48 2.68
N GLU A 348 5.49 17.79 2.93
CA GLU A 348 4.29 18.61 3.04
C GLU A 348 3.51 18.57 1.73
N VAL A 349 4.15 18.90 0.59
CA VAL A 349 3.53 18.84 -0.74
C VAL A 349 2.97 17.47 -1.06
N SER A 350 3.70 16.39 -0.73
CA SER A 350 3.19 15.02 -0.90
C SER A 350 1.85 14.83 -0.17
N SER A 351 1.79 15.25 1.09
CA SER A 351 0.59 15.08 1.92
C SER A 351 -0.56 16.03 1.58
N THR A 352 -0.28 17.30 1.25
CA THR A 352 -1.32 18.33 1.11
C THR A 352 -1.80 18.50 -0.33
N SER A 353 -1.05 18.00 -1.31
CA SER A 353 -1.34 18.23 -2.73
C SER A 353 -1.34 16.95 -3.55
N ILE A 354 -0.28 16.14 -3.47
CA ILE A 354 -0.16 14.94 -4.33
C ILE A 354 -1.18 13.88 -3.93
N ILE A 355 -1.25 13.50 -2.65
CA ILE A 355 -2.19 12.46 -2.17
C ILE A 355 -3.65 12.86 -2.37
N PRO A 356 -4.12 14.06 -1.98
CA PRO A 356 -5.51 14.46 -2.24
C PRO A 356 -5.85 14.53 -3.73
N SER A 357 -4.95 15.08 -4.56
CA SER A 357 -5.17 15.12 -6.03
C SER A 357 -5.25 13.72 -6.60
N LEU A 358 -4.38 12.80 -6.18
CA LEU A 358 -4.44 11.40 -6.63
C LEU A 358 -5.77 10.76 -6.22
N PHE A 359 -6.19 10.96 -4.97
CA PHE A 359 -7.44 10.41 -4.45
C PHE A 359 -8.63 10.89 -5.29
N ASP A 360 -8.77 12.19 -5.51
CA ASP A 360 -9.85 12.76 -6.33
C ASP A 360 -9.83 12.24 -7.76
N GLU A 361 -8.64 12.00 -8.34
CA GLU A 361 -8.47 11.50 -9.70
C GLU A 361 -8.83 10.03 -9.90
N VAL A 362 -8.89 9.23 -8.83
CA VAL A 362 -9.10 7.77 -8.91
C VAL A 362 -10.27 7.27 -8.07
N ARG A 363 -10.86 8.10 -7.20
CA ARG A 363 -11.94 7.71 -6.26
C ARG A 363 -13.12 7.02 -6.93
N MET A 364 -13.47 7.43 -8.15
CA MET A 364 -14.56 6.84 -8.95
C MET A 364 -14.27 5.39 -9.39
N LEU A 365 -13.00 5.00 -9.43
CA LEU A 365 -12.54 3.65 -9.75
C LEU A 365 -12.39 2.77 -8.49
N LEU A 366 -12.41 3.38 -7.29
CA LEU A 366 -12.24 2.66 -6.03
C LEU A 366 -13.54 1.91 -5.67
N LYS A 367 -13.39 0.80 -4.95
CA LYS A 367 -14.54 -0.02 -4.55
C LYS A 367 -14.95 0.26 -3.11
N THR A 368 -13.98 0.32 -2.22
CA THR A 368 -14.17 0.44 -0.77
C THR A 368 -13.88 1.86 -0.28
N LEU A 369 -12.76 2.46 -0.67
CA LEU A 369 -12.31 3.77 -0.18
C LEU A 369 -12.87 4.93 -1.04
N ARG A 370 -14.16 4.92 -1.37
CA ARG A 370 -14.76 5.87 -2.33
C ARG A 370 -14.89 7.30 -1.82
N THR A 371 -15.01 7.48 -0.51
CA THR A 371 -15.18 8.79 0.11
C THR A 371 -13.95 9.17 0.91
N GLN A 372 -13.71 10.48 1.02
CA GLN A 372 -12.63 11.04 1.82
C GLN A 372 -12.69 10.52 3.28
N GLU A 373 -13.90 10.43 3.84
CA GLU A 373 -14.12 9.92 5.20
C GLU A 373 -13.68 8.45 5.35
N LEU A 374 -14.06 7.58 4.40
CA LEU A 374 -13.65 6.17 4.43
C LEU A 374 -12.14 6.02 4.27
N PHE A 375 -11.54 6.80 3.37
CA PHE A 375 -10.10 6.84 3.16
C PHE A 375 -9.36 7.24 4.44
N ASP A 376 -9.77 8.34 5.08
CA ASP A 376 -9.14 8.82 6.31
C ASP A 376 -9.37 7.87 7.50
N ASN A 377 -10.57 7.32 7.64
CA ASN A 377 -10.87 6.37 8.71
C ASN A 377 -10.06 5.07 8.58
N PHE A 378 -9.85 4.59 7.34
CA PHE A 378 -8.97 3.46 7.09
C PHE A 378 -7.51 3.78 7.45
N LEU A 379 -6.98 4.91 6.97
CA LEU A 379 -5.59 5.29 7.22
C LEU A 379 -5.28 5.55 8.71
N LYS A 380 -6.27 5.92 9.53
CA LYS A 380 -6.14 6.01 11.01
C LYS A 380 -5.84 4.65 11.66
N LEU A 381 -6.18 3.53 11.03
CA LEU A 381 -5.90 2.19 11.55
C LEU A 381 -4.47 1.73 11.26
N ILE A 382 -3.71 2.50 10.48
CA ILE A 382 -2.34 2.20 10.08
C ILE A 382 -1.35 2.81 11.09
N TYR A 383 -0.56 1.95 11.73
CA TYR A 383 0.43 2.31 12.77
C TYR A 383 1.89 2.04 12.38
N SER A 384 2.13 1.28 11.30
CA SER A 384 3.46 1.01 10.72
C SER A 384 3.44 1.13 9.20
N ASN A 385 4.62 1.19 8.57
CA ASN A 385 4.75 1.27 7.12
C ASN A 385 5.01 -0.08 6.43
N ILE A 386 5.21 -1.15 7.19
CA ILE A 386 5.46 -2.49 6.65
C ILE A 386 4.53 -3.47 7.38
N PHE A 387 3.97 -4.41 6.62
CA PHE A 387 2.98 -5.37 7.08
C PHE A 387 3.22 -6.77 6.53
N THR A 388 2.88 -7.79 7.31
CA THR A 388 2.61 -9.13 6.78
C THR A 388 1.16 -9.24 6.33
N TYR A 389 0.84 -10.35 5.67
CA TYR A 389 -0.55 -10.67 5.31
C TYR A 389 -1.49 -10.71 6.53
N ASP A 390 -1.07 -11.33 7.64
CA ASP A 390 -1.84 -11.36 8.89
C ASP A 390 -2.15 -9.95 9.42
N ASP A 391 -1.16 -9.04 9.35
CA ASP A 391 -1.35 -7.65 9.77
C ASP A 391 -2.42 -6.94 8.92
N LEU A 392 -2.42 -7.19 7.59
CA LEU A 392 -3.45 -6.67 6.69
C LEU A 392 -4.83 -7.20 7.07
N GLN A 393 -4.95 -8.50 7.35
CA GLN A 393 -6.22 -9.11 7.76
C GLN A 393 -6.76 -8.48 9.04
N ASP A 394 -5.92 -8.26 10.04
CA ASP A 394 -6.32 -7.68 11.32
C ASP A 394 -6.72 -6.21 11.18
N ILE A 395 -6.06 -5.43 10.33
CA ILE A 395 -6.49 -4.07 10.00
C ILE A 395 -7.82 -4.09 9.24
N CYS A 396 -7.96 -4.98 8.26
CA CYS A 396 -9.17 -5.11 7.43
C CYS A 396 -10.39 -5.50 8.26
N LYS A 397 -10.26 -6.45 9.20
CA LYS A 397 -11.32 -6.83 10.16
C LYS A 397 -11.77 -5.64 11.01
N ARG A 398 -10.82 -4.85 11.52
CA ARG A 398 -11.12 -3.64 12.30
C ARG A 398 -11.81 -2.56 11.49
N PHE A 399 -11.47 -2.43 10.20
CA PHE A 399 -12.09 -1.44 9.32
C PHE A 399 -13.52 -1.82 8.93
N ASN A 400 -13.76 -3.08 8.57
CA ASN A 400 -15.05 -3.50 8.05
C ASN A 400 -16.08 -3.85 9.15
N GLU A 401 -15.66 -4.05 10.40
CA GLU A 401 -16.54 -4.52 11.49
C GLU A 401 -17.23 -5.88 11.20
N VAL A 402 -16.72 -6.68 10.26
CA VAL A 402 -17.27 -7.99 9.84
C VAL A 402 -16.23 -9.12 9.96
N ASN A 403 -16.71 -10.36 10.12
CA ASN A 403 -15.91 -11.58 10.03
C ASN A 403 -15.33 -11.77 8.61
N CYS A 404 -14.08 -11.38 8.42
CA CYS A 404 -13.29 -11.67 7.22
C CYS A 404 -13.08 -13.19 7.07
N VAL A 405 -13.28 -13.72 5.85
CA VAL A 405 -13.15 -15.16 5.52
C VAL A 405 -11.69 -15.63 5.47
N GLY A 406 -10.71 -14.72 5.57
CA GLY A 406 -9.28 -15.07 5.69
C GLY A 406 -8.58 -15.39 4.36
N GLU A 407 -9.27 -15.32 3.23
CA GLU A 407 -8.71 -15.47 1.89
C GLU A 407 -8.82 -14.15 1.12
N CYS A 408 -7.89 -13.21 1.34
CA CYS A 408 -7.83 -11.93 0.62
C CYS A 408 -7.66 -12.12 -0.90
N GLU A 409 -7.11 -13.26 -1.35
CA GLU A 409 -7.02 -13.62 -2.77
C GLU A 409 -8.39 -13.81 -3.43
N MET A 410 -9.33 -14.37 -2.68
CA MET A 410 -10.69 -14.70 -3.12
C MET A 410 -11.76 -13.77 -2.51
N CYS A 411 -11.31 -12.78 -1.75
CA CYS A 411 -12.18 -11.82 -1.09
C CYS A 411 -12.90 -11.03 -2.17
N ARG A 412 -14.25 -11.11 -2.16
CA ARG A 412 -15.08 -10.30 -3.06
C ARG A 412 -14.64 -8.85 -2.88
N SER A 413 -14.13 -8.26 -3.96
CA SER A 413 -13.37 -7.01 -4.03
C SER A 413 -14.02 -5.76 -3.45
N ASP A 414 -15.22 -5.88 -2.90
CA ASP A 414 -16.09 -4.76 -2.57
C ASP A 414 -15.82 -4.24 -1.14
N MET A 415 -15.04 -4.97 -0.34
CA MET A 415 -14.71 -4.62 1.05
C MET A 415 -13.21 -4.74 1.39
N HIS A 416 -12.30 -4.66 0.41
CA HIS A 416 -10.85 -4.80 0.67
C HIS A 416 -10.09 -3.48 0.47
N PRO A 417 -9.92 -2.65 1.53
CA PRO A 417 -9.34 -1.31 1.40
C PRO A 417 -7.87 -1.29 0.96
N PHE A 418 -7.10 -2.36 1.24
CA PHE A 418 -5.72 -2.46 0.75
C PHE A 418 -5.64 -2.71 -0.77
N CYS A 419 -6.67 -3.32 -1.38
CA CYS A 419 -6.70 -3.48 -2.84
C CYS A 419 -6.87 -2.12 -3.52
N ASP A 420 -7.70 -1.24 -2.94
CA ASP A 420 -7.81 0.14 -3.40
C ASP A 420 -6.46 0.87 -3.25
N LEU A 421 -5.79 0.80 -2.08
CA LEU A 421 -4.47 1.41 -1.91
C LEU A 421 -3.42 0.87 -2.90
N TYR A 422 -3.39 -0.43 -3.13
CA TYR A 422 -2.49 -1.07 -4.09
C TYR A 422 -2.74 -0.56 -5.50
N ASN A 423 -4.01 -0.51 -5.90
CA ASN A 423 -4.41 -0.01 -7.21
C ASN A 423 -4.14 1.48 -7.40
N MET A 424 -4.14 2.27 -6.33
CA MET A 424 -3.69 3.67 -6.32
C MET A 424 -2.17 3.82 -6.42
N GLY A 425 -1.38 2.74 -6.31
CA GLY A 425 0.08 2.79 -6.18
C GLY A 425 0.57 3.22 -4.79
N LEU A 426 -0.32 3.23 -3.79
CA LEU A 426 -0.02 3.67 -2.42
C LEU A 426 0.31 2.53 -1.45
N LEU A 427 0.13 1.28 -1.91
CA LEU A 427 0.62 0.07 -1.26
C LEU A 427 1.53 -0.66 -2.24
N GLY A 428 2.74 -1.01 -1.80
CA GLY A 428 3.70 -1.81 -2.55
C GLY A 428 3.78 -3.23 -2.03
N VAL A 429 4.34 -4.11 -2.85
CA VAL A 429 4.56 -5.53 -2.53
C VAL A 429 6.04 -5.85 -2.68
N VAL A 430 6.51 -6.77 -1.84
CA VAL A 430 7.85 -7.36 -1.99
C VAL A 430 7.72 -8.61 -2.85
N GLU A 431 8.25 -8.56 -4.06
CA GLU A 431 8.18 -9.66 -5.02
C GLU A 431 9.51 -9.87 -5.76
N LYS A 432 9.70 -11.09 -6.25
CA LYS A 432 10.82 -11.44 -7.13
C LYS A 432 10.38 -11.21 -8.57
N GLN A 433 11.08 -10.33 -9.29
CA GLN A 433 10.71 -10.07 -10.68
C GLN A 433 11.09 -11.25 -11.59
N PRO A 434 10.27 -11.55 -12.62
CA PRO A 434 10.60 -12.58 -13.60
C PRO A 434 11.93 -12.27 -14.30
N GLY A 435 12.94 -13.12 -14.11
CA GLY A 435 14.26 -12.96 -14.72
C GLY A 435 15.29 -12.20 -13.88
N GLU A 436 14.92 -11.65 -12.73
CA GLU A 436 15.86 -11.08 -11.77
C GLU A 436 16.17 -12.05 -10.63
N GLU A 437 17.42 -12.08 -10.17
CA GLU A 437 17.80 -12.85 -8.99
C GLU A 437 17.39 -12.14 -7.69
N THR A 438 17.32 -10.82 -7.72
CA THR A 438 17.02 -9.94 -6.58
C THR A 438 15.54 -9.81 -6.30
N ILE A 439 15.19 -9.72 -5.02
CA ILE A 439 13.84 -9.40 -4.56
C ILE A 439 13.74 -7.89 -4.42
N THR A 440 12.68 -7.29 -4.91
CA THR A 440 12.53 -5.82 -4.95
C THR A 440 11.20 -5.38 -4.35
N GLN A 441 11.16 -4.12 -3.92
CA GLN A 441 9.96 -3.42 -3.48
C GLN A 441 9.31 -2.81 -4.72
N LYS A 442 8.09 -3.24 -5.02
CA LYS A 442 7.36 -2.77 -6.19
C LYS A 442 6.11 -2.03 -5.79
N PHE A 443 5.97 -0.81 -6.29
CA PHE A 443 4.74 -0.05 -6.22
C PHE A 443 4.12 -0.01 -7.60
N LYS A 444 2.79 -0.12 -7.65
CA LYS A 444 2.09 -0.01 -8.90
C LYS A 444 2.30 1.38 -9.48
N SER A 445 2.90 1.44 -10.65
CA SER A 445 3.09 2.70 -11.37
C SER A 445 1.75 3.25 -11.86
N PRO A 446 1.64 4.56 -12.14
CA PRO A 446 0.46 5.15 -12.76
C PRO A 446 0.07 4.55 -14.14
N TYR A 447 0.91 3.67 -14.69
CA TYR A 447 0.78 3.10 -16.03
C TYR A 447 0.20 1.68 -16.03
N GLU A 448 0.16 1.01 -14.87
CA GLU A 448 -0.22 -0.39 -14.75
C GLU A 448 -1.74 -0.59 -14.52
N ASP A 449 -2.25 -1.72 -15.00
CA ASP A 449 -3.70 -2.00 -15.07
C ASP A 449 -4.32 -2.38 -13.71
N PHE A 450 -5.58 -2.03 -13.48
CA PHE A 450 -6.38 -2.34 -12.27
C PHE A 450 -6.95 -3.77 -12.29
N ILE A 451 -6.09 -4.81 -12.30
CA ILE A 451 -6.54 -6.18 -12.56
C ILE A 451 -6.10 -7.20 -11.51
N HIS A 452 -5.00 -6.96 -10.77
CA HIS A 452 -4.42 -7.98 -9.89
C HIS A 452 -4.85 -7.85 -8.43
N GLY A 453 -5.11 -9.00 -7.80
CA GLY A 453 -5.23 -9.12 -6.35
C GLY A 453 -3.86 -8.94 -5.66
N LEU A 454 -3.88 -8.68 -4.36
CA LEU A 454 -2.67 -8.50 -3.56
C LEU A 454 -1.93 -9.83 -3.39
N GLN A 455 -0.72 -9.92 -3.94
CA GLN A 455 0.19 -11.06 -3.77
C GLN A 455 1.53 -10.56 -3.23
N GLY A 456 2.07 -11.24 -2.22
CA GLY A 456 3.33 -10.87 -1.61
C GLY A 456 3.42 -11.30 -0.15
N LYS A 457 4.65 -11.48 0.34
CA LYS A 457 4.91 -11.81 1.74
C LYS A 457 4.88 -10.55 2.63
N TYR A 458 5.35 -9.43 2.08
CA TYR A 458 5.43 -8.15 2.76
C TYR A 458 4.75 -7.07 1.93
N PHE A 459 4.05 -6.18 2.62
CA PHE A 459 3.31 -5.07 2.05
C PHE A 459 3.81 -3.75 2.63
N LEU A 460 3.97 -2.74 1.79
CA LEU A 460 4.71 -1.52 2.08
C LEU A 460 3.84 -0.30 1.84
N ILE A 461 3.70 0.58 2.83
CA ILE A 461 3.00 1.86 2.65
C ILE A 461 3.91 2.83 1.90
N HIS A 462 3.38 3.42 0.83
CA HIS A 462 4.11 4.35 0.00
C HIS A 462 4.59 5.57 0.81
N PRO A 463 5.85 6.02 0.70
CA PRO A 463 6.38 7.10 1.56
C PRO A 463 5.64 8.43 1.44
N ALA A 464 5.01 8.71 0.29
CA ALA A 464 4.14 9.87 0.08
C ALA A 464 2.96 9.94 1.08
N LEU A 465 2.46 8.81 1.59
CA LEU A 465 1.39 8.77 2.60
C LEU A 465 1.87 9.11 4.01
N ARG A 466 3.18 9.16 4.26
CA ARG A 466 3.75 9.26 5.61
C ARG A 466 3.20 10.43 6.42
N GLU A 467 3.31 11.65 5.91
CA GLU A 467 2.88 12.83 6.67
C GLU A 467 1.36 12.98 6.65
N TYR A 468 0.69 12.45 5.61
CA TYR A 468 -0.76 12.35 5.55
C TYR A 468 -1.30 11.49 6.71
N ILE A 469 -0.83 10.23 6.84
CA ILE A 469 -1.21 9.33 7.95
C ILE A 469 -0.90 9.98 9.30
N LYS A 470 0.27 10.58 9.46
CA LYS A 470 0.63 11.28 10.71
C LYS A 470 -0.33 12.40 11.06
N SER A 471 -0.80 13.18 10.09
CA SER A 471 -1.78 14.25 10.35
C SER A 471 -3.14 13.72 10.82
N LEU A 472 -3.50 12.49 10.46
CA LEU A 472 -4.73 11.83 10.91
C LEU A 472 -4.64 11.30 12.35
N HIS A 473 -3.43 11.10 12.88
CA HIS A 473 -3.20 10.65 14.25
C HIS A 473 -3.07 11.86 15.18
N ASN A 474 -3.99 12.01 16.16
CA ASN A 474 -3.98 13.11 17.15
C ASN A 474 -2.70 13.20 18.01
N HIS A 475 -1.86 12.15 18.02
CA HIS A 475 -0.59 12.13 18.74
C HIS A 475 0.56 11.72 17.80
N LYS A 476 1.66 12.49 17.84
CA LYS A 476 2.85 12.33 16.98
C LYS A 476 3.53 10.95 17.05
N ASP A 477 3.24 10.13 18.07
CA ASP A 477 3.97 8.90 18.36
C ASP A 477 3.25 7.60 17.94
N LYS A 478 2.04 7.69 17.39
CA LYS A 478 1.23 6.52 17.04
C LYS A 478 1.70 5.83 15.75
N TYR A 479 1.97 6.58 14.70
CA TYR A 479 2.49 6.03 13.44
C TYR A 479 4.02 6.03 13.45
N ARG A 480 4.62 4.83 13.44
CA ARG A 480 6.08 4.63 13.51
C ARG A 480 6.59 3.94 12.26
N LEU A 481 7.72 4.41 11.75
CA LEU A 481 8.40 3.79 10.62
C LEU A 481 9.40 2.75 11.10
N ASP A 482 9.53 1.67 10.35
CA ASP A 482 10.43 0.58 10.66
C ASP A 482 11.88 1.01 10.43
N LEU A 483 12.64 1.08 11.52
CA LEU A 483 14.04 1.51 11.53
C LEU A 483 14.92 0.57 10.70
N GLY A 484 15.86 1.15 9.97
CA GLY A 484 16.83 0.42 9.17
C GLY A 484 16.32 -0.12 7.84
N ILE A 485 15.05 0.14 7.47
CA ILE A 485 14.48 -0.29 6.18
C ILE A 485 14.04 0.94 5.40
N LEU A 486 14.60 1.13 4.20
CA LEU A 486 14.19 2.19 3.30
C LEU A 486 13.04 1.69 2.42
N VAL A 487 11.87 2.34 2.51
CA VAL A 487 10.73 2.00 1.66
C VAL A 487 10.70 2.90 0.42
N GLY A 488 10.55 2.31 -0.76
CA GLY A 488 10.48 3.01 -2.04
C GLY A 488 10.49 2.05 -3.22
N ASP A 489 9.92 2.50 -4.35
CA ASP A 489 9.83 1.71 -5.57
C ASP A 489 11.21 1.39 -6.16
N GLY A 490 11.39 0.14 -6.62
CA GLY A 490 12.62 -0.37 -7.21
C GLY A 490 13.76 -0.65 -6.22
N LEU A 491 13.55 -0.43 -4.91
CA LEU A 491 14.56 -0.73 -3.91
C LEU A 491 14.67 -2.23 -3.66
N GLU A 492 15.87 -2.71 -3.40
CA GLU A 492 16.11 -4.10 -3.03
C GLU A 492 15.46 -4.45 -1.68
N TRP A 493 15.05 -5.70 -1.52
CA TRP A 493 14.61 -6.29 -0.26
C TRP A 493 15.50 -7.48 0.11
N THR A 494 16.33 -7.30 1.13
CA THR A 494 17.34 -8.28 1.53
C THR A 494 16.87 -9.14 2.71
N GLU A 495 17.58 -10.25 2.97
CA GLU A 495 17.37 -11.04 4.21
C GLU A 495 17.58 -10.19 5.49
N GLU A 496 18.45 -9.19 5.41
CA GLU A 496 18.71 -8.27 6.51
C GLU A 496 17.51 -7.33 6.75
N ASP A 497 16.81 -6.90 5.70
CA ASP A 497 15.57 -6.12 5.83
C ASP A 497 14.46 -6.96 6.46
N GLU A 498 14.36 -8.25 6.12
CA GLU A 498 13.43 -9.18 6.77
C GLU A 498 13.70 -9.30 8.27
N LYS A 499 14.97 -9.46 8.69
CA LYS A 499 15.35 -9.50 10.11
C LYS A 499 15.00 -8.20 10.83
N ARG A 500 15.30 -7.05 10.21
CA ARG A 500 14.97 -5.72 10.75
C ARG A 500 13.46 -5.51 10.86
N PHE A 501 12.67 -6.04 9.93
CA PHE A 501 11.22 -5.96 9.99
C PHE A 501 10.69 -6.65 11.24
N TYR A 502 11.13 -7.88 11.51
CA TYR A 502 10.72 -8.62 12.71
C TYR A 502 11.16 -7.92 14.00
N ILE A 503 12.37 -7.37 14.05
CA ILE A 503 12.83 -6.59 15.21
C ILE A 503 11.94 -5.38 15.47
N ASN A 504 11.64 -4.60 14.43
CA ASN A 504 10.71 -3.47 14.55
C ASN A 504 9.32 -3.94 15.00
N LYS A 505 8.80 -5.03 14.42
CA LYS A 505 7.51 -5.64 14.79
C LYS A 505 7.48 -6.04 16.26
N TRP A 506 8.51 -6.72 16.76
CA TRP A 506 8.62 -7.09 18.17
C TRP A 506 8.63 -5.89 19.09
N ILE A 507 9.38 -4.84 18.76
CA ILE A 507 9.41 -3.58 19.53
C ILE A 507 8.02 -2.93 19.55
N ARG A 508 7.28 -2.95 18.44
CA ARG A 508 5.92 -2.38 18.38
C ARG A 508 4.95 -3.14 19.29
N GLU A 509 5.00 -4.46 19.27
CA GLU A 509 4.10 -5.37 20.01
C GLU A 509 4.40 -5.50 21.50
N MET A 510 5.58 -5.05 21.97
CA MET A 510 5.91 -5.06 23.40
C MET A 510 4.89 -4.28 24.21
N GLN A 511 4.38 -4.92 25.27
CA GLN A 511 3.39 -4.34 26.16
C GLN A 511 4.05 -3.45 27.22
N ASN A 512 5.24 -3.85 27.71
CA ASN A 512 5.98 -3.06 28.68
C ASN A 512 6.68 -1.84 28.01
N PRO A 513 6.34 -0.59 28.40
CA PRO A 513 6.89 0.62 27.79
C PRO A 513 8.40 0.78 27.97
N ASP A 514 8.95 0.37 29.12
CA ASP A 514 10.38 0.49 29.42
C ASP A 514 11.21 -0.46 28.53
N TYR A 515 10.75 -1.71 28.37
CA TYR A 515 11.37 -2.69 27.47
C TYR A 515 11.30 -2.22 26.02
N LYS A 516 10.15 -1.69 25.62
CA LYS A 516 9.95 -1.11 24.28
C LYS A 516 10.93 0.03 24.02
N GLN A 517 11.04 0.98 24.95
CA GLN A 517 11.95 2.12 24.83
C GLN A 517 13.42 1.70 24.83
N TYR A 518 13.79 0.75 25.69
CA TYR A 518 15.13 0.18 25.77
C TYR A 518 15.53 -0.51 24.47
N CYS A 519 14.70 -1.43 23.96
CA CYS A 519 14.97 -2.17 22.73
C CYS A 519 15.00 -1.24 21.52
N TYR A 520 14.09 -0.26 21.46
CA TYR A 520 14.11 0.77 20.41
C TYR A 520 15.42 1.55 20.42
N SER A 521 15.85 2.06 21.57
CA SER A 521 17.08 2.84 21.69
C SER A 521 18.33 2.03 21.34
N MET A 522 18.36 0.76 21.75
CA MET A 522 19.45 -0.17 21.42
C MET A 522 19.53 -0.43 19.92
N PHE A 523 18.40 -0.76 19.31
CA PHE A 523 18.33 -1.04 17.88
C PHE A 523 18.61 0.23 17.06
N GLU A 524 18.16 1.40 17.50
CA GLU A 524 18.46 2.68 16.87
C GLU A 524 19.99 2.96 16.85
N GLN A 525 20.69 2.70 17.96
CA GLN A 525 22.15 2.83 18.03
C GLN A 525 22.86 1.85 17.09
N TYR A 526 22.37 0.61 17.01
CA TYR A 526 22.88 -0.40 16.07
C TYR A 526 22.74 0.04 14.61
N VAL A 527 21.55 0.51 14.19
CA VAL A 527 21.33 0.98 12.82
C VAL A 527 22.18 2.22 12.51
N LYS A 528 22.40 3.10 13.49
CA LYS A 528 23.31 4.27 13.38
C LYS A 528 24.79 3.86 13.24
N GLY A 529 25.16 2.63 13.57
CA GLY A 529 26.57 2.25 13.75
C GLY A 529 27.24 2.96 14.94
N ALA A 530 26.45 3.40 15.92
CA ALA A 530 26.94 4.10 17.11
C ALA A 530 27.31 3.10 18.23
N PRO A 531 28.22 3.46 19.16
CA PRO A 531 28.52 2.62 20.32
C PRO A 531 27.26 2.33 21.14
N ILE A 532 27.04 1.05 21.43
CA ILE A 532 25.89 0.59 22.21
C ILE A 532 26.20 0.82 23.69
N ALA A 533 25.76 1.97 24.22
CA ALA A 533 26.03 2.40 25.59
C ALA A 533 24.72 2.48 26.37
N ILE A 534 24.11 1.33 26.68
CA ILE A 534 22.87 1.28 27.45
C ILE A 534 23.07 0.42 28.68
N LYS A 535 22.90 1.01 29.87
CA LYS A 535 22.92 0.30 31.14
C LYS A 535 21.56 -0.38 31.34
N GLU A 536 21.54 -1.69 31.60
CA GLU A 536 20.33 -2.43 32.00
C GLU A 536 19.83 -2.03 33.41
N GLU A 537 20.67 -1.34 34.17
CA GLU A 537 20.38 -0.84 35.51
C GLU A 537 19.19 0.12 35.45
N ASN A 538 18.06 -0.28 36.08
CA ASN A 538 16.77 0.41 36.26
C ASN A 538 15.55 -0.07 35.43
N LEU A 539 15.68 -1.09 34.57
CA LEU A 539 14.53 -1.60 33.76
C LEU A 539 13.42 -2.31 34.56
N LEU A 540 13.66 -2.63 35.83
CA LEU A 540 12.76 -3.40 36.70
C LEU A 540 12.08 -2.54 37.77
N ALA A 541 12.21 -1.20 37.69
CA ALA A 541 11.85 -0.33 38.79
C ALA A 541 10.35 -0.34 39.13
N ASN A 542 9.44 -0.68 38.21
CA ASN A 542 8.02 -0.86 38.51
C ASN A 542 7.29 -1.65 37.40
N GLY A 543 7.02 -2.94 37.60
CA GLY A 543 6.02 -3.68 36.81
C GLY A 543 6.32 -5.15 36.53
N ARG A 544 5.28 -5.99 36.56
CA ARG A 544 5.31 -7.39 36.07
C ARG A 544 5.53 -7.37 34.54
N VAL A 545 6.49 -8.13 34.03
CA VAL A 545 6.83 -8.20 32.60
C VAL A 545 6.46 -9.58 32.03
N SER A 546 5.77 -9.61 30.90
CA SER A 546 5.38 -10.87 30.25
C SER A 546 6.61 -11.67 29.80
N LEU A 547 6.47 -13.00 29.77
CA LEU A 547 7.51 -13.89 29.28
C LEU A 547 7.86 -13.62 27.81
N VAL A 548 6.87 -13.23 27.03
CA VAL A 548 7.00 -12.87 25.62
C VAL A 548 7.87 -11.62 25.46
N ASP A 549 7.63 -10.57 26.23
CA ASP A 549 8.43 -9.33 26.17
C ASP A 549 9.88 -9.59 26.58
N ARG A 550 10.11 -10.45 27.59
CA ARG A 550 11.46 -10.89 27.98
C ARG A 550 12.18 -11.61 26.84
N LYS A 551 11.51 -12.55 26.16
CA LYS A 551 12.10 -13.28 25.01
C LYS A 551 12.40 -12.36 23.83
N LYS A 552 11.46 -11.46 23.48
CA LYS A 552 11.67 -10.45 22.44
C LYS A 552 12.87 -9.56 22.76
N LYS A 553 12.98 -9.08 24.01
CA LYS A 553 14.13 -8.29 24.47
C LYS A 553 15.46 -9.03 24.29
N GLU A 554 15.55 -10.29 24.74
CA GLU A 554 16.77 -11.08 24.61
C GLU A 554 17.11 -11.40 23.14
N ALA A 555 16.12 -11.68 22.29
CA ALA A 555 16.33 -11.90 20.86
C ALA A 555 16.91 -10.65 20.17
N ILE A 556 16.36 -9.47 20.46
CA ILE A 556 16.86 -8.19 19.92
C ILE A 556 18.28 -7.92 20.44
N LYS A 557 18.54 -8.16 21.73
CA LYS A 557 19.86 -7.99 22.34
C LYS A 557 20.91 -8.90 21.70
N ASN A 558 20.59 -10.18 21.46
CA ASN A 558 21.49 -11.11 20.80
C ASN A 558 21.76 -10.71 19.35
N TYR A 559 20.74 -10.29 18.61
CA TYR A 559 20.93 -9.79 17.25
C TYR A 559 21.85 -8.56 17.22
N VAL A 560 21.59 -7.56 18.07
CA VAL A 560 22.37 -6.32 18.10
C VAL A 560 23.82 -6.53 18.57
N LEU A 561 24.05 -7.39 19.57
CA LEU A 561 25.38 -7.57 20.18
C LEU A 561 26.21 -8.68 19.53
N LYS A 562 25.57 -9.72 18.98
CA LYS A 562 26.24 -10.92 18.46
C LYS A 562 25.95 -11.21 16.99
N GLY A 563 25.01 -10.50 16.36
CA GLY A 563 24.54 -10.80 15.00
C GLY A 563 23.65 -12.05 14.89
N GLU A 564 23.24 -12.62 16.02
CA GLU A 564 22.44 -13.85 16.07
C GLU A 564 20.94 -13.53 16.01
N PHE A 565 20.30 -13.80 14.88
CA PHE A 565 18.86 -13.63 14.72
C PHE A 565 18.12 -14.94 15.03
N ASN A 566 17.35 -14.95 16.11
CA ASN A 566 16.50 -16.08 16.50
C ASN A 566 15.06 -15.60 16.74
N MET A 567 14.10 -16.22 16.05
CA MET A 567 12.68 -15.94 16.29
C MET A 567 12.31 -16.34 17.73
N PRO A 568 11.73 -15.43 18.54
CA PRO A 568 11.32 -15.74 19.90
C PRO A 568 10.09 -16.66 19.84
N LYS A 569 10.31 -17.97 19.88
CA LYS A 569 9.22 -18.95 19.98
C LYS A 569 8.61 -18.93 21.39
N PRO A 570 7.28 -18.98 21.56
CA PRO A 570 6.67 -19.17 22.87
C PRO A 570 7.13 -20.51 23.47
N ILE A 571 7.18 -20.61 24.81
CA ILE A 571 7.41 -21.92 25.45
C ILE A 571 6.11 -22.71 25.29
N THR A 572 6.20 -23.90 24.70
CA THR A 572 5.06 -24.80 24.55
C THR A 572 4.92 -25.68 25.79
N ALA A 573 3.70 -25.82 26.31
CA ALA A 573 3.46 -26.61 27.52
C ALA A 573 2.27 -27.56 27.34
N PHE A 574 2.46 -28.83 27.68
CA PHE A 574 1.37 -29.80 27.78
C PHE A 574 0.92 -29.95 29.23
N VAL A 575 -0.36 -29.71 29.52
CA VAL A 575 -0.94 -29.91 30.85
C VAL A 575 -1.57 -31.29 30.93
N SER A 576 -0.97 -32.17 31.75
CA SER A 576 -1.45 -33.51 32.06
C SER A 576 -2.13 -33.52 33.43
N TYR A 577 -3.34 -34.06 33.51
CA TYR A 577 -4.12 -34.15 34.74
C TYR A 577 -5.00 -35.41 34.73
N ALA A 578 -5.51 -35.80 35.89
CA ALA A 578 -6.48 -36.88 36.01
C ALA A 578 -7.88 -36.29 36.09
N TYR A 579 -8.83 -36.90 35.37
CA TYR A 579 -10.23 -36.55 35.53
C TYR A 579 -10.73 -37.04 36.90
N ASP A 580 -10.86 -36.10 37.83
CA ASP A 580 -11.27 -36.36 39.22
C ASP A 580 -12.74 -35.97 39.42
N SER A 581 -13.10 -34.73 39.06
CA SER A 581 -14.47 -34.19 39.09
C SER A 581 -14.67 -33.13 38.00
N PRO A 582 -15.92 -32.77 37.64
CA PRO A 582 -16.18 -31.65 36.73
C PRO A 582 -15.54 -30.33 37.18
N GLU A 583 -15.60 -30.03 38.48
CA GLU A 583 -14.98 -28.84 39.09
C GLU A 583 -13.45 -28.86 38.93
N HIS A 584 -12.81 -30.01 39.13
CA HIS A 584 -11.37 -30.15 38.91
C HIS A 584 -11.01 -29.88 37.45
N GLN A 585 -11.80 -30.38 36.49
CA GLN A 585 -11.59 -30.11 35.07
C GLN A 585 -11.71 -28.62 34.75
N GLU A 586 -12.71 -27.92 35.30
CA GLU A 586 -12.87 -26.47 35.13
C GLU A 586 -11.65 -25.69 35.67
N ASN A 587 -11.11 -26.09 36.82
CA ASN A 587 -9.89 -25.51 37.38
C ASN A 587 -8.67 -25.70 36.46
N VAL A 588 -8.50 -26.88 35.85
CA VAL A 588 -7.41 -27.11 34.89
C VAL A 588 -7.61 -26.29 33.61
N ILE A 589 -8.86 -26.14 33.12
CA ILE A 589 -9.15 -25.30 31.95
C ILE A 589 -8.79 -23.83 32.25
N SER A 590 -9.20 -23.31 33.40
CA SER A 590 -8.85 -21.95 33.87
C SER A 590 -7.34 -21.76 34.00
N PHE A 591 -6.63 -22.77 34.52
CA PHE A 591 -5.17 -22.76 34.60
C PHE A 591 -4.48 -22.73 33.23
N VAL A 592 -4.98 -23.49 32.25
CA VAL A 592 -4.46 -23.45 30.87
C VAL A 592 -4.69 -22.07 30.24
N ASP A 593 -5.87 -21.48 30.43
CA ASP A 593 -6.16 -20.13 29.94
C ASP A 593 -5.26 -19.07 30.59
N MET A 594 -5.00 -19.19 31.89
CA MET A 594 -4.04 -18.35 32.60
C MET A 594 -2.62 -18.46 32.01
N LEU A 595 -2.14 -19.67 31.71
CA LEU A 595 -0.82 -19.88 31.08
C LEU A 595 -0.75 -19.22 29.69
N LEU A 596 -1.82 -19.31 28.89
CA LEU A 596 -1.94 -18.62 27.61
C LEU A 596 -1.88 -17.10 27.80
N GLY A 597 -2.59 -16.56 28.79
CA GLY A 597 -2.52 -15.13 29.17
C GLY A 597 -1.13 -14.67 29.62
N MET A 598 -0.31 -15.58 30.18
CA MET A 598 1.08 -15.33 30.55
C MET A 598 2.08 -15.45 29.38
N GLY A 599 1.62 -15.89 28.21
CA GLY A 599 2.42 -16.04 27.00
C GLY A 599 3.14 -17.39 26.85
N ILE A 600 2.63 -18.42 27.52
CA ILE A 600 3.04 -19.82 27.36
C ILE A 600 1.99 -20.49 26.45
N ASP A 601 2.44 -21.13 25.37
CA ASP A 601 1.53 -21.84 24.45
C ASP A 601 1.13 -23.18 25.08
N ALA A 602 0.15 -23.09 25.98
CA ALA A 602 -0.35 -24.22 26.76
C ALA A 602 -1.49 -24.96 26.02
N THR A 603 -1.45 -26.28 26.11
CA THR A 603 -2.49 -27.17 25.59
C THR A 603 -2.79 -28.31 26.55
N MET A 604 -3.96 -28.92 26.39
CA MET A 604 -4.46 -30.03 27.20
C MET A 604 -5.27 -31.00 26.34
N ASP A 605 -5.66 -32.14 26.91
CA ASP A 605 -6.43 -33.17 26.22
C ASP A 605 -7.74 -32.62 25.62
N VAL A 606 -8.52 -31.82 26.36
CA VAL A 606 -9.80 -31.22 25.91
C VAL A 606 -9.62 -30.39 24.63
N LYS A 607 -8.53 -29.63 24.54
CA LYS A 607 -8.21 -28.77 23.39
C LYS A 607 -7.71 -29.57 22.18
N LEU A 608 -7.16 -30.77 22.41
CA LEU A 608 -6.55 -31.62 21.37
C LEU A 608 -7.47 -32.73 20.82
N LYS A 609 -8.54 -33.10 21.53
CA LYS A 609 -9.46 -34.19 21.15
C LYS A 609 -10.01 -34.10 19.71
N GLY A 610 -10.24 -32.88 19.20
CA GLY A 610 -10.71 -32.68 17.81
C GLY A 610 -9.64 -32.87 16.74
N LYS A 611 -8.36 -32.76 17.08
CA LYS A 611 -7.22 -32.85 16.16
C LYS A 611 -6.50 -34.21 16.22
N TYR A 612 -6.48 -34.83 17.40
CA TYR A 612 -5.85 -36.12 17.66
C TYR A 612 -6.87 -37.06 18.33
N PRO A 613 -7.67 -37.81 17.55
CA PRO A 613 -8.67 -38.73 18.11
C PRO A 613 -8.02 -39.96 18.79
N ASN A 614 -6.75 -40.26 18.48
CA ASN A 614 -5.96 -41.29 19.14
C ASN A 614 -5.19 -40.71 20.33
N ILE A 615 -5.43 -41.27 21.53
CA ILE A 615 -4.82 -40.85 22.79
C ILE A 615 -3.29 -41.02 22.75
N ASP A 616 -2.77 -42.09 22.13
CA ASP A 616 -1.32 -42.33 22.05
C ASP A 616 -0.61 -41.26 21.20
N GLU A 617 -1.25 -40.82 20.11
CA GLU A 617 -0.74 -39.75 19.24
C GLU A 617 -0.79 -38.39 19.93
N MET A 618 -1.88 -38.13 20.66
CA MET A 618 -2.05 -36.91 21.46
C MET A 618 -0.96 -36.80 22.54
N MET A 619 -0.65 -37.90 23.21
CA MET A 619 0.38 -37.95 24.24
C MET A 619 1.79 -37.85 23.66
N THR A 620 2.05 -38.48 22.50
CA THR A 620 3.31 -38.33 21.77
C THR A 620 3.53 -36.86 21.36
N TYR A 621 2.47 -36.18 20.91
CA TYR A 621 2.50 -34.75 20.63
C TYR A 621 2.76 -33.92 21.90
N GLY A 622 2.03 -34.18 23.00
CA GLY A 622 2.21 -33.46 24.26
C GLY A 622 3.64 -33.61 24.84
N LEU A 623 4.21 -34.81 24.72
CA LEU A 623 5.60 -35.09 25.10
C LEU A 623 6.61 -34.45 24.14
N SER A 624 6.24 -34.03 22.93
CA SER A 624 7.16 -33.31 22.04
C SER A 624 7.34 -31.83 22.40
N LEU A 625 6.50 -31.29 23.29
CA LEU A 625 6.52 -29.88 23.70
C LEU A 625 7.66 -29.58 24.69
N ASP A 626 7.97 -28.28 24.86
CA ASP A 626 9.11 -27.81 25.66
C ASP A 626 8.95 -28.17 27.15
N LYS A 627 7.71 -28.10 27.67
CA LYS A 627 7.37 -28.39 29.07
C LYS A 627 6.16 -29.32 29.17
N VAL A 628 6.15 -30.15 30.21
CA VAL A 628 5.00 -30.97 30.60
C VAL A 628 4.65 -30.64 32.04
N ILE A 629 3.48 -30.05 32.24
CA ILE A 629 2.98 -29.64 33.56
C ILE A 629 2.00 -30.71 34.04
N ILE A 630 2.30 -31.35 35.16
CA ILE A 630 1.52 -32.44 35.73
C ILE A 630 0.77 -31.91 36.95
N VAL A 631 -0.55 -31.86 36.85
CA VAL A 631 -1.45 -31.47 37.95
C VAL A 631 -1.64 -32.68 38.85
N LEU A 632 -1.10 -32.59 40.07
CA LEU A 632 -1.14 -33.67 41.06
C LEU A 632 -2.41 -33.60 41.90
N SER A 633 -3.06 -34.75 42.04
CA SER A 633 -4.20 -35.00 42.90
C SER A 633 -4.14 -36.42 43.48
N GLU A 634 -4.97 -36.72 44.48
CA GLU A 634 -5.03 -38.07 45.07
C GLU A 634 -5.43 -39.13 44.03
N GLU A 635 -6.36 -38.78 43.14
CA GLU A 635 -6.84 -39.68 42.09
C GLU A 635 -5.82 -39.81 40.96
N TYR A 636 -5.04 -38.77 40.64
CA TYR A 636 -3.86 -38.88 39.77
C TYR A 636 -2.87 -39.88 40.35
N LYS A 637 -2.53 -39.76 41.65
CA LYS A 637 -1.65 -40.70 42.34
C LYS A 637 -2.18 -42.12 42.30
N ARG A 638 -3.46 -42.33 42.64
CA ARG A 638 -4.09 -43.65 42.66
C ARG A 638 -4.00 -44.32 41.28
N LYS A 639 -4.39 -43.62 40.21
CA LYS A 639 -4.31 -44.13 38.83
C LYS A 639 -2.86 -44.41 38.39
N ALA A 640 -1.92 -43.54 38.78
CA ALA A 640 -0.50 -43.68 38.47
C ALA A 640 0.20 -44.80 39.24
N ASP A 641 -0.21 -45.13 40.47
CA ASP A 641 0.42 -46.16 41.32
C ASP A 641 -0.24 -47.54 41.16
N GLU A 642 -1.57 -47.62 40.99
CA GLU A 642 -2.33 -48.88 40.94
C GLU A 642 -2.44 -49.47 39.52
N GLY A 643 -2.00 -48.73 38.50
CA GLY A 643 -1.99 -49.21 37.12
C GLY A 643 -3.37 -49.32 36.47
N VAL A 644 -4.30 -48.43 36.82
CA VAL A 644 -5.70 -48.49 36.40
C VAL A 644 -6.02 -47.42 35.34
N GLY A 645 -6.52 -47.86 34.17
CA GLY A 645 -7.01 -46.98 33.09
C GLY A 645 -5.93 -46.44 32.13
N GLY A 646 -6.28 -45.45 31.29
CA GLY A 646 -5.38 -44.82 30.30
C GLY A 646 -4.18 -44.09 30.91
N VAL A 647 -4.31 -43.62 32.16
CA VAL A 647 -3.29 -42.87 32.91
C VAL A 647 -2.03 -43.70 33.18
N TRP A 648 -2.13 -45.03 33.33
CA TRP A 648 -0.94 -45.87 33.60
C TRP A 648 0.02 -45.93 32.41
N LYS A 649 -0.51 -46.06 31.18
CA LYS A 649 0.31 -46.09 29.95
C LYS A 649 0.98 -44.73 29.71
N GLU A 650 0.23 -43.65 29.91
CA GLU A 650 0.70 -42.27 29.85
C GLU A 650 1.80 -41.99 30.88
N PHE A 651 1.58 -42.43 32.11
CA PHE A 651 2.50 -42.23 33.21
C PHE A 651 3.80 -43.04 33.05
N GLN A 652 3.76 -44.21 32.41
CA GLN A 652 4.97 -44.96 32.05
C GLN A 652 5.82 -44.23 31.00
N MET A 653 5.19 -43.62 30.00
CA MET A 653 5.90 -42.81 28.99
C MET A 653 6.49 -41.55 29.61
N ILE A 654 5.72 -40.86 30.46
CA ILE A 654 6.16 -39.71 31.23
C ILE A 654 7.34 -40.07 32.13
N ALA A 655 7.27 -41.16 32.90
CA ALA A 655 8.34 -41.57 33.80
C ALA A 655 9.64 -41.93 33.06
N ALA A 656 9.54 -42.61 31.91
CA ALA A 656 10.70 -42.96 31.10
C ALA A 656 11.39 -41.75 30.45
N ASP A 657 10.62 -40.73 30.05
CA ASP A 657 11.15 -39.49 29.46
C ASP A 657 11.62 -38.50 30.55
N LEU A 658 11.00 -38.51 31.74
CA LEU A 658 11.39 -37.76 32.93
C LEU A 658 12.81 -38.05 33.41
N GLU A 659 13.26 -39.30 33.29
CA GLU A 659 14.64 -39.70 33.61
C GLU A 659 15.66 -39.08 32.64
N LYS A 660 15.27 -38.89 31.38
CA LYS A 660 16.14 -38.31 30.33
C LYS A 660 16.12 -36.79 30.32
N HIS A 661 14.97 -36.19 30.65
CA HIS A 661 14.74 -34.74 30.58
C HIS A 661 14.21 -34.20 31.91
N PRO A 662 15.05 -34.11 32.96
CA PRO A 662 14.58 -33.83 34.31
C PRO A 662 13.96 -32.44 34.49
N LEU A 663 14.36 -31.43 33.69
CA LEU A 663 13.86 -30.05 33.76
C LEU A 663 12.60 -29.79 32.90
N LYS A 664 12.18 -30.78 32.10
CA LYS A 664 11.00 -30.67 31.21
C LYS A 664 9.69 -30.79 31.98
N TYR A 665 9.69 -31.53 33.08
CA TYR A 665 8.50 -31.88 33.84
C TYR A 665 8.36 -31.00 35.07
N ILE A 666 7.17 -30.43 35.24
CA ILE A 666 6.83 -29.53 36.33
C ILE A 666 5.62 -30.10 37.04
N PHE A 667 5.72 -30.30 38.34
CA PHE A 667 4.63 -30.83 39.16
C PHE A 667 3.94 -29.68 39.87
N VAL A 668 2.61 -29.63 39.81
CA VAL A 668 1.83 -28.54 40.39
C VAL A 668 0.68 -29.10 41.21
N SER A 669 0.23 -28.35 42.22
CA SER A 669 -1.01 -28.64 42.96
C SER A 669 -1.85 -27.38 43.08
N PHE A 670 -3.17 -27.51 42.95
CA PHE A 670 -4.10 -26.38 43.15
C PHE A 670 -4.30 -26.00 44.61
N ASP A 671 -3.83 -26.84 45.53
CA ASP A 671 -4.03 -26.66 46.95
C ASP A 671 -2.71 -26.44 47.68
N SER A 672 -2.80 -25.80 48.84
CA SER A 672 -1.67 -25.55 49.74
C SER A 672 -0.97 -26.85 50.12
N LEU A 673 0.34 -26.86 49.92
CA LEU A 673 1.17 -28.03 50.19
C LEU A 673 1.54 -28.14 51.67
N THR A 674 1.06 -29.19 52.32
CA THR A 674 1.56 -29.68 53.62
C THR A 674 2.34 -30.98 53.42
N ASN A 675 3.19 -31.37 54.38
CA ASN A 675 3.92 -32.64 54.33
C ASN A 675 2.98 -33.83 54.11
N GLU A 676 1.85 -33.86 54.83
CA GLU A 676 0.84 -34.92 54.70
C GLU A 676 0.19 -34.92 53.30
N ARG A 677 -0.11 -33.74 52.75
CA ARG A 677 -0.75 -33.62 51.43
C ARG A 677 0.20 -34.00 50.30
N SER A 678 1.47 -33.59 50.38
CA SER A 678 2.49 -33.95 49.39
C SER A 678 2.66 -35.47 49.28
N GLU A 679 2.58 -36.19 50.40
CA GLU A 679 2.62 -37.66 50.40
C GLU A 679 1.37 -38.28 49.76
N LYS A 680 0.19 -37.67 49.95
CA LYS A 680 -1.09 -38.14 49.40
C LYS A 680 -1.26 -37.92 47.89
N ILE A 681 -0.58 -36.94 47.30
CA ILE A 681 -0.75 -36.60 45.88
C ILE A 681 0.43 -36.99 44.99
N SER A 682 1.60 -37.31 45.55
CA SER A 682 2.81 -37.62 44.76
C SER A 682 2.92 -39.12 44.41
N PRO A 683 2.92 -39.51 43.13
CA PRO A 683 3.09 -40.91 42.72
C PRO A 683 4.48 -41.48 43.07
N ARG A 684 4.55 -42.78 43.39
CA ARG A 684 5.78 -43.43 43.90
C ARG A 684 6.97 -43.32 42.94
N ARG A 685 6.72 -43.32 41.63
CA ARG A 685 7.79 -43.28 40.59
C ARG A 685 8.35 -41.89 40.30
N ILE A 686 7.71 -40.81 40.75
CA ILE A 686 8.22 -39.44 40.55
C ILE A 686 9.30 -39.07 41.58
N GLY A 687 9.31 -39.72 42.75
CA GLY A 687 10.28 -39.49 43.83
C GLY A 687 10.06 -38.18 44.59
N CYS A 688 11.09 -37.71 45.30
CA CYS A 688 11.07 -36.47 46.10
C CYS A 688 11.30 -35.20 45.26
N ARG A 689 10.54 -35.01 44.17
CA ARG A 689 10.63 -33.81 43.33
C ARG A 689 9.82 -32.65 43.90
N TRP A 690 10.26 -31.43 43.57
CA TRP A 690 9.57 -30.21 43.99
C TRP A 690 8.18 -30.12 43.33
N ILE A 691 7.17 -29.78 44.14
CA ILE A 691 5.80 -29.54 43.69
C ILE A 691 5.54 -28.04 43.88
N VAL A 692 5.12 -27.38 42.81
CA VAL A 692 4.76 -25.95 42.84
C VAL A 692 3.36 -25.80 43.42
N ASP A 693 3.25 -24.96 44.44
CA ASP A 693 2.00 -24.65 45.12
C ASP A 693 1.28 -23.50 44.41
N LEU A 694 0.24 -23.82 43.64
CA LEU A 694 -0.49 -22.82 42.87
C LEU A 694 -1.40 -21.96 43.75
N GLU A 695 -1.80 -22.42 44.93
CA GLU A 695 -2.58 -21.62 45.88
C GLU A 695 -1.71 -20.49 46.45
N LYS A 696 -0.50 -20.84 46.90
CA LYS A 696 0.49 -19.87 47.36
C LYS A 696 0.92 -18.91 46.25
N GLY A 697 1.06 -19.43 45.02
CA GLY A 697 1.43 -18.66 43.84
C GLY A 697 0.45 -17.54 43.47
N GLN A 698 -0.80 -17.57 43.93
CA GLN A 698 -1.75 -16.47 43.71
C GLN A 698 -1.25 -15.15 44.31
N ASN A 699 -0.48 -15.21 45.41
CA ASN A 699 0.02 -14.03 46.11
C ASN A 699 1.20 -13.35 45.40
N ASP A 700 1.97 -14.10 44.61
CA ASP A 700 3.17 -13.61 43.93
C ASP A 700 3.10 -13.70 42.39
N ASN A 701 1.89 -13.96 41.87
CA ASN A 701 1.60 -14.12 40.45
C ASN A 701 2.37 -15.29 39.82
N TYR A 702 2.47 -16.39 40.56
CA TYR A 702 3.03 -17.67 40.16
C TYR A 702 4.52 -17.58 39.82
N SER A 703 5.26 -16.79 40.60
CA SER A 703 6.68 -16.50 40.33
C SER A 703 7.53 -17.78 40.29
N GLU A 704 7.25 -18.70 41.22
CA GLU A 704 7.86 -20.02 41.31
C GLU A 704 7.55 -20.86 40.06
N LEU A 705 6.28 -20.99 39.66
CA LEU A 705 5.90 -21.71 38.44
C LEU A 705 6.64 -21.17 37.21
N ILE A 706 6.71 -19.85 37.08
CA ILE A 706 7.40 -19.18 35.98
C ILE A 706 8.90 -19.48 35.99
N SER A 707 9.52 -19.56 37.17
CA SER A 707 10.93 -19.92 37.33
C SER A 707 11.21 -21.33 36.77
N PHE A 708 10.35 -22.31 37.07
CA PHE A 708 10.44 -23.68 36.56
C PHE A 708 10.18 -23.77 35.05
N ILE A 709 9.18 -23.03 34.54
CA ILE A 709 8.87 -23.00 33.10
C ILE A 709 10.00 -22.36 32.30
N THR A 710 10.67 -21.34 32.85
CA THR A 710 11.75 -20.61 32.15
C THR A 710 13.16 -21.07 32.46
N GLU A 711 13.34 -21.94 33.45
CA GLU A 711 14.65 -22.36 33.98
C GLU A 711 15.50 -21.17 34.45
N LYS A 712 14.87 -20.17 35.08
CA LYS A 712 15.53 -18.98 35.62
C LYS A 712 15.41 -18.94 37.13
N GLU A 713 16.45 -18.48 37.81
CA GLU A 713 16.45 -18.28 39.25
C GLU A 713 15.43 -17.21 39.66
N GLU A 714 14.72 -17.44 40.76
CA GLU A 714 13.77 -16.47 41.34
C GLU A 714 14.50 -15.26 41.93
N TYR A 715 15.73 -15.47 42.42
CA TYR A 715 16.58 -14.45 43.05
C TYR A 715 17.85 -14.25 42.24
N ASP A 716 18.27 -13.00 42.06
CA ASP A 716 19.54 -12.67 41.39
C ASP A 716 20.71 -12.79 42.38
N PHE A 717 21.41 -13.93 42.35
CA PHE A 717 22.61 -14.12 43.16
C PHE A 717 23.82 -13.43 42.53
N ARG A 718 24.64 -12.77 43.37
CA ARG A 718 25.89 -12.16 42.91
C ARG A 718 26.81 -13.23 42.31
N LYS A 719 27.41 -12.92 41.15
CA LYS A 719 28.49 -13.73 40.59
C LYS A 719 29.67 -13.82 41.56
N VAL A 720 30.36 -14.95 41.54
CA VAL A 720 31.54 -15.22 42.38
C VAL A 720 32.53 -14.06 42.27
N ASN A 721 32.93 -13.51 43.42
CA ASN A 721 33.94 -12.46 43.45
C ASN A 721 35.29 -13.05 42.99
N PRO A 722 35.95 -12.52 41.95
CA PRO A 722 37.23 -13.03 41.47
C PRO A 722 38.36 -12.91 42.51
N LYS A 723 38.16 -12.15 43.60
CA LYS A 723 39.05 -12.11 44.75
C LYS A 723 38.52 -13.02 45.86
N SER A 724 39.28 -14.07 46.19
CA SER A 724 38.99 -14.95 47.30
C SER A 724 39.25 -14.25 48.65
N VAL A 725 38.43 -14.57 49.66
CA VAL A 725 38.67 -14.15 51.04
C VAL A 725 39.77 -15.05 51.61
N GLN A 726 40.92 -14.47 51.95
CA GLN A 726 41.97 -15.19 52.67
C GLN A 726 41.52 -15.40 54.12
N PRO A 727 41.52 -16.62 54.67
CA PRO A 727 41.22 -16.82 56.08
C PRO A 727 42.30 -16.14 56.93
N GLY A 728 41.89 -15.35 57.93
CA GLY A 728 42.82 -14.80 58.91
C GLY A 728 43.55 -15.94 59.62
N GLN A 729 44.88 -15.99 59.50
CA GLN A 729 45.68 -16.98 60.21
C GLN A 729 45.49 -16.78 61.73
N LYS A 730 44.94 -17.78 62.40
CA LYS A 730 44.88 -17.79 63.86
C LYS A 730 46.26 -18.12 64.40
N THR A 731 46.79 -17.26 65.26
CA THR A 731 48.06 -17.48 65.96
C THR A 731 47.95 -18.72 66.83
N ILE A 732 48.81 -19.71 66.59
CA ILE A 732 48.96 -20.88 67.45
C ILE A 732 49.65 -20.40 68.74
N LYS A 733 48.95 -20.42 69.87
CA LYS A 733 49.58 -20.20 71.17
C LYS A 733 50.48 -21.39 71.49
N PRO A 734 51.75 -21.20 71.87
CA PRO A 734 52.63 -22.30 72.24
C PRO A 734 52.04 -23.08 73.43
N PHE A 735 52.11 -24.41 73.35
CA PHE A 735 51.69 -25.29 74.43
C PHE A 735 52.65 -25.11 75.61
N GLY A 736 52.13 -24.59 76.73
CA GLY A 736 52.86 -24.45 77.98
C GLY A 736 53.61 -23.12 78.14
N LYS A 737 52.90 -22.12 78.69
CA LYS A 737 53.35 -21.27 79.81
C LYS A 737 52.11 -20.58 80.38
N LYS A 738 51.88 -20.80 81.67
CA LYS A 738 50.79 -20.22 82.45
C LYS A 738 50.83 -18.70 82.42
#